data_AF-H1Q059-F1
#
_entry.id   AF-H1Q059-F1
#
_cell.length_a   1.000
_cell.length_b   1.000
_cell.length_c   1.000
_cell.angle_alpha   90.00
_cell.angle_beta   90.00
_cell.angle_gamma   90.00
#
_symmetry.space_group_name_H-M   'P 1'
#
loop_
_entity.id
_entity.type
_entity.pdbx_description
1 polymer ?
#
loop_
_entity_poly.entity_id
_entity_poly.type
_entity_poly.pdbx_seq_one_letter_code
_entity_poly.pdbx_strand_id
1 'polypeptide(L)'
;MNKRIFLLNLLLMFFILPAAAVLQEDSLQNSLAVLRHELITRHYEQTEQLNRAKLINERVMQQLHEIGENSAQISLMLYSQNSENIFDLTYACHEATKLWSDFQEKTRPFQLMIMQSNEEIARYDSLINVLSTMYTTGMSEKTKTDRNVCLTLAKSIRRMLRENNDSYLEYTRYYDYSRQQVQSLDAYAQKRYKEFQSGIFLNRSDNYLKFLSQFRLNVLQLGITLSEKYTPQRLVSSQWDVMWLIGLFGMIFMYGLIAVLVNYLSIRFLVTKFFKNEDSERSKAFRAKRTSIITVASIFTFGLILIIIPFFSESNFVNMASRLLLEFVWMLTVIFASLLLRIDGEHIRITYKIYYPIILIAFLVIAFRIVLIPETIVNLIFPAALLVTTIWQAKVIAKHRLRVPKYDLYLAYISQAIFTLALVSSWVGYILLSVQIVIWWVMQQACILTIACAHDYLAQYRDRHDLGSKPVSRTWFFRLCYFVMLPSAMVLSFILALYWAADVFNLSEMTWQVIRTNFINSPNLQISIFAIAAAIILWFVFKYLNNTIKDFIKLYLQSKDPTTAVSRSVMLINVVQVVVWGAWLLTVLNIFKVNNTWLVVVSGGLSTGIGFAMKDILENIYYGISLMAGRIKIGDYIICDGVRGRVTSINYTSTMLEALDGSVIAFQNSQLFTKNYKNMTKNHGYELDTLEVGVAYGTNIAQVKKLLEESIARLGFIYQGKKPKVVLRSFDDSCITLKVFVWVNVLTQSSDDSTIMECIYETLNSNGIEIPFPQREITIKHST
;
A
#
# COMPACT_ATOMS: atom_id res chain seq x y z
N MET A 1 -35.62 6.58 9.52
CA MET A 1 -34.52 6.65 10.50
C MET A 1 -35.07 6.17 11.83
N ASN A 2 -34.59 5.03 12.31
CA ASN A 2 -35.42 4.05 13.01
C ASN A 2 -35.56 4.30 14.52
N LYS A 3 -36.76 4.03 15.06
CA LYS A 3 -37.09 4.00 16.50
C LYS A 3 -36.09 3.18 17.34
N ARG A 4 -35.38 2.22 16.72
CA ARG A 4 -34.28 1.45 17.35
C ARG A 4 -33.04 2.30 17.69
N ILE A 5 -32.72 3.34 16.91
CA ILE A 5 -31.58 4.25 17.20
C ILE A 5 -31.93 5.20 18.35
N PHE A 6 -33.19 5.62 18.44
CA PHE A 6 -33.67 6.44 19.56
C PHE A 6 -33.66 5.63 20.87
N LEU A 7 -34.14 4.38 20.84
CA LEU A 7 -34.08 3.47 21.98
C LEU A 7 -32.63 3.12 22.37
N LEU A 8 -31.73 2.95 21.41
CA LEU A 8 -30.32 2.70 21.69
C LEU A 8 -29.64 3.92 22.33
N ASN A 9 -29.94 5.14 21.88
CA ASN A 9 -29.44 6.37 22.50
C ASN A 9 -30.06 6.62 23.89
N LEU A 10 -31.34 6.28 24.09
CA LEU A 10 -31.99 6.36 25.40
C LEU A 10 -31.38 5.36 26.39
N LEU A 11 -31.06 4.15 25.92
CA LEU A 11 -30.43 3.11 26.72
C LEU A 11 -28.96 3.42 27.00
N LEU A 12 -28.25 4.07 26.06
CA LEU A 12 -26.91 4.63 26.27
C LEU A 12 -26.91 5.78 27.28
N MET A 13 -27.95 6.62 27.33
CA MET A 13 -28.08 7.64 28.37
C MET A 13 -28.29 7.06 29.77
N PHE A 14 -28.94 5.90 29.90
CA PHE A 14 -29.04 5.20 31.19
C PHE A 14 -27.71 4.59 31.66
N PHE A 15 -26.77 4.34 30.76
CA PHE A 15 -25.43 3.87 31.10
C PHE A 15 -24.43 5.01 31.41
N ILE A 16 -24.84 6.29 31.30
CA ILE A 16 -23.99 7.47 31.59
C ILE A 16 -24.18 8.01 33.02
N LEU A 17 -24.96 7.37 33.88
CA LEU A 17 -25.06 7.77 35.29
C LEU A 17 -24.10 6.99 36.18
N PRO A 18 -22.90 7.55 36.44
CA PRO A 18 -22.39 7.65 37.79
C PRO A 18 -22.39 9.13 38.13
N ALA A 19 -23.56 9.71 38.39
CA ALA A 19 -23.62 10.97 39.10
C ALA A 19 -23.35 10.65 40.58
N ALA A 20 -22.08 10.55 40.95
CA ALA A 20 -21.65 10.82 42.33
C ALA A 20 -21.83 12.33 42.58
N ALA A 21 -23.10 12.77 42.58
CA ALA A 21 -23.46 14.13 42.89
C ALA A 21 -23.38 14.28 44.42
N VAL A 22 -22.46 15.12 44.88
CA VAL A 22 -22.45 15.58 46.27
C VAL A 22 -23.70 16.46 46.44
N LEU A 23 -24.75 15.89 47.02
CA LEU A 23 -25.96 16.63 47.40
C LEU A 23 -25.69 17.37 48.71
N GLN A 24 -26.02 18.66 48.74
CA GLN A 24 -26.08 19.42 49.98
C GLN A 24 -27.33 18.96 50.74
N GLU A 25 -27.14 18.11 51.75
CA GLU A 25 -28.23 17.59 52.57
C GLU A 25 -28.89 18.70 53.41
N ASP A 26 -30.20 18.60 53.64
CA ASP A 26 -31.01 19.61 54.34
C ASP A 26 -30.57 19.85 55.80
N SER A 27 -29.77 18.96 56.38
CA SER A 27 -29.25 19.08 57.74
C SER A 27 -27.88 18.42 57.94
N LEU A 28 -27.15 18.92 58.95
CA LEU A 28 -25.86 18.35 59.38
C LEU A 28 -26.01 16.88 59.85
N GLN A 29 -27.14 16.54 60.46
CA GLN A 29 -27.42 15.18 60.91
C GLN A 29 -27.52 14.21 59.74
N ASN A 30 -28.21 14.58 58.66
CA ASN A 30 -28.30 13.76 57.44
C ASN A 30 -26.95 13.68 56.73
N SER A 31 -26.22 14.80 56.64
CA SER A 31 -24.86 14.84 56.08
C SER A 31 -23.91 13.86 56.79
N LEU A 32 -23.94 13.83 58.12
CA LEU A 32 -23.10 12.91 58.92
C LEU A 32 -23.53 11.45 58.79
N ALA A 33 -24.84 11.18 58.65
CA ALA A 33 -25.35 9.83 58.44
C ALA A 33 -24.97 9.27 57.06
N VAL A 34 -25.07 10.08 55.99
CA VAL A 34 -24.63 9.73 54.63
C VAL A 34 -23.12 9.51 54.60
N LEU A 35 -22.35 10.45 55.17
CA LEU A 35 -20.90 10.32 55.28
C LEU A 35 -20.50 9.06 56.06
N ARG A 36 -21.22 8.72 57.13
CA ARG A 36 -20.98 7.48 57.89
C ARG A 36 -21.16 6.25 57.01
N HIS A 37 -22.24 6.21 56.23
CA HIS A 37 -22.48 5.09 55.32
C HIS A 37 -21.40 4.97 54.25
N GLU A 38 -21.03 6.09 53.61
CA GLU A 38 -19.93 6.11 52.63
C GLU A 38 -18.60 5.68 53.23
N LEU A 39 -18.26 6.17 54.42
CA LEU A 39 -17.01 5.80 55.10
C LEU A 39 -17.00 4.32 55.52
N ILE A 40 -18.13 3.73 55.89
CA ILE A 40 -18.22 2.28 56.17
C ILE A 40 -17.94 1.49 54.90
N THR A 41 -18.61 1.84 53.80
CA THR A 41 -18.42 1.18 52.49
C THR A 41 -16.98 1.32 52.02
N ARG A 42 -16.42 2.53 52.08
CA ARG A 42 -15.02 2.80 51.73
C ARG A 42 -14.04 2.07 52.64
N HIS A 43 -14.32 1.96 53.94
CA HIS A 43 -13.48 1.21 54.86
C HIS A 43 -13.42 -0.28 54.49
N TYR A 44 -14.55 -0.88 54.12
CA TYR A 44 -14.60 -2.27 53.66
C TYR A 44 -13.85 -2.46 52.34
N GLU A 45 -14.12 -1.61 51.34
CA GLU A 45 -13.41 -1.63 50.04
C GLU A 45 -11.89 -1.49 50.23
N GLN A 46 -11.46 -0.55 51.06
CA GLN A 46 -10.04 -0.29 51.32
C GLN A 46 -9.37 -1.47 52.02
N THR A 47 -10.07 -2.13 52.94
CA THR A 47 -9.56 -3.33 53.64
C THR A 47 -9.37 -4.48 52.65
N GLU A 48 -10.31 -4.68 51.75
CA GLU A 48 -10.19 -5.70 50.71
C GLU A 48 -9.05 -5.39 49.72
N GLN A 49 -8.93 -4.12 49.31
CA GLN A 49 -7.83 -3.66 48.46
C GLN A 49 -6.47 -3.85 49.13
N LEU A 50 -6.33 -3.54 50.43
CA LEU A 50 -5.10 -3.75 51.19
C LEU A 50 -4.70 -5.23 51.20
N ASN A 51 -5.65 -6.15 51.42
CA ASN A 51 -5.40 -7.59 51.42
C ASN A 51 -4.99 -8.10 50.02
N ARG A 52 -5.65 -7.62 48.97
CA ARG A 52 -5.27 -7.91 47.58
C ARG A 52 -3.88 -7.35 47.25
N ALA A 53 -3.58 -6.14 47.70
CA ALA A 53 -2.30 -5.49 47.49
C ALA A 53 -1.17 -6.32 48.11
N LYS A 54 -1.33 -6.81 49.35
CA LYS A 54 -0.34 -7.71 50.00
C LYS A 54 -0.01 -8.94 49.15
N LEU A 55 -1.02 -9.66 48.65
CA LEU A 55 -0.83 -10.86 47.81
C LEU A 55 -0.20 -10.56 46.44
N ILE A 56 -0.49 -9.39 45.87
CA ILE A 56 0.14 -8.93 44.63
C ILE A 56 1.60 -8.56 44.89
N ASN A 57 1.85 -7.87 46.00
CA ASN A 57 3.17 -7.40 46.39
C ASN A 57 4.14 -8.56 46.67
N GLU A 58 3.69 -9.63 47.35
CA GLU A 58 4.49 -10.85 47.54
C GLU A 58 4.91 -11.48 46.19
N ARG A 59 3.98 -11.54 45.23
CA ARG A 59 4.29 -12.03 43.88
C ARG A 59 5.28 -11.13 43.13
N VAL A 60 5.12 -9.81 43.22
CA VAL A 60 6.06 -8.86 42.62
C VAL A 60 7.46 -9.01 43.23
N MET A 61 7.55 -9.23 44.54
CA MET A 61 8.82 -9.48 45.22
C MET A 61 9.50 -10.76 44.74
N GLN A 62 8.76 -11.86 44.63
CA GLN A 62 9.28 -13.10 44.08
C GLN A 62 9.80 -12.90 42.65
N GLN A 63 9.06 -12.16 41.82
CA GLN A 63 9.49 -11.85 40.45
C GLN A 63 10.76 -10.97 40.41
N LEU A 64 10.84 -9.94 41.25
CA LEU A 64 12.03 -9.08 41.33
C LEU A 64 13.26 -9.85 41.83
N HIS A 65 13.06 -10.80 42.75
CA HIS A 65 14.11 -11.68 43.24
C HIS A 65 14.62 -12.61 42.14
N GLU A 66 13.71 -13.27 41.43
CA GLU A 66 14.04 -14.12 40.28
C GLU A 66 14.79 -13.35 39.19
N ILE A 67 14.37 -12.10 38.89
CA ILE A 67 15.09 -11.22 37.96
C ILE A 67 16.50 -10.89 38.48
N GLY A 68 16.65 -10.67 39.78
CA GLY A 68 17.95 -10.43 40.42
C GLY A 68 18.90 -11.63 40.29
N GLU A 69 18.40 -12.84 40.56
CA GLU A 69 19.17 -14.08 40.39
C GLU A 69 19.56 -14.30 38.91
N ASN A 70 18.61 -14.14 37.99
CA ASN A 70 18.87 -14.22 36.56
C ASN A 70 19.89 -13.17 36.10
N SER A 71 19.80 -11.94 36.60
CA SER A 71 20.76 -10.87 36.32
C SER A 71 22.17 -11.24 36.78
N ALA A 72 22.30 -11.79 37.99
CA ALA A 72 23.58 -12.25 38.51
C ALA A 72 24.16 -13.40 37.67
N GLN A 73 23.32 -14.39 37.31
CA GLN A 73 23.73 -15.51 36.47
C GLN A 73 24.21 -15.04 35.09
N ILE A 74 23.44 -14.18 34.41
CA ILE A 74 23.79 -13.65 33.10
C ILE A 74 25.04 -12.76 33.19
N SER A 75 25.20 -12.00 34.27
CA SER A 75 26.42 -11.22 34.53
C SER A 75 27.65 -12.11 34.64
N LEU A 76 27.59 -13.18 35.44
CA LEU A 76 28.69 -14.14 35.58
C LEU A 76 29.02 -14.82 34.25
N MET A 77 27.98 -15.22 33.50
CA MET A 77 28.15 -15.79 32.16
C MET A 77 28.84 -14.80 31.22
N LEU A 78 28.39 -13.54 31.16
CA LEU A 78 28.89 -12.52 30.25
C LEU A 78 30.32 -12.05 30.60
N TYR A 79 30.64 -11.92 31.89
CA TYR A 79 31.96 -11.48 32.34
C TYR A 79 33.03 -12.57 32.27
N SER A 80 32.64 -13.85 32.27
CA SER A 80 33.58 -14.98 32.15
C SER A 80 33.96 -15.32 30.71
N GLN A 81 33.32 -14.72 29.69
CA GLN A 81 33.62 -15.05 28.29
C GLN A 81 34.88 -14.35 27.78
N ASN A 82 35.74 -15.13 27.11
CA ASN A 82 36.86 -14.63 26.32
C ASN A 82 36.36 -14.02 24.99
N SER A 83 37.05 -13.00 24.48
CA SER A 83 36.71 -12.33 23.22
C SER A 83 36.77 -13.24 21.99
N GLU A 84 37.49 -14.36 22.07
CA GLU A 84 37.64 -15.34 20.97
C GLU A 84 36.42 -16.28 20.85
N ASN A 85 35.60 -16.40 21.90
CA ASN A 85 34.40 -17.24 21.92
C ASN A 85 33.17 -16.43 21.51
N ILE A 86 33.13 -16.05 20.24
CA ILE A 86 32.11 -15.18 19.65
C ILE A 86 30.68 -15.67 19.91
N PHE A 87 30.42 -16.96 19.71
CA PHE A 87 29.07 -17.51 19.85
C PHE A 87 28.56 -17.45 21.30
N ASP A 88 29.44 -17.69 22.26
CA ASP A 88 29.09 -17.67 23.69
C ASP A 88 28.84 -16.23 24.16
N LEU A 89 29.68 -15.29 23.70
CA LEU A 89 29.54 -13.86 23.98
C LEU A 89 28.23 -13.29 23.41
N THR A 90 27.89 -13.62 22.16
CA THR A 90 26.66 -13.14 21.51
C THR A 90 25.40 -13.67 22.19
N TYR A 91 25.41 -14.92 22.67
CA TYR A 91 24.32 -15.48 23.46
C TYR A 91 24.17 -14.75 24.80
N ALA A 92 25.27 -14.56 25.53
CA ALA A 92 25.25 -13.88 26.82
C ALA A 92 24.79 -12.42 26.73
N CYS A 93 25.23 -11.70 25.69
CA CYS A 93 24.75 -10.35 25.39
C CYS A 93 23.24 -10.33 25.10
N HIS A 94 22.73 -11.31 24.34
CA HIS A 94 21.31 -11.39 24.01
C HIS A 94 20.44 -11.62 25.23
N GLU A 95 20.81 -12.57 26.11
CA GLU A 95 20.05 -12.83 27.34
C GLU A 95 20.07 -11.61 28.28
N ALA A 96 21.19 -10.87 28.35
CA ALA A 96 21.28 -9.62 29.11
C ALA A 96 20.29 -8.56 28.60
N THR A 97 20.25 -8.31 27.29
CA THR A 97 19.35 -7.32 26.69
C THR A 97 17.88 -7.76 26.77
N LYS A 98 17.61 -9.05 26.62
CA LYS A 98 16.26 -9.61 26.80
C LYS A 98 15.76 -9.45 28.23
N LEU A 99 16.62 -9.72 29.23
CA LEU A 99 16.27 -9.51 30.64
C LEU A 99 15.86 -8.05 30.91
N TRP A 100 16.56 -7.09 30.31
CA TRP A 100 16.22 -5.67 30.42
C TRP A 100 14.88 -5.33 29.76
N SER A 101 14.61 -5.87 28.57
CA SER A 101 13.33 -5.70 27.89
C SER A 101 12.18 -6.28 28.72
N ASP A 102 12.32 -7.51 29.22
CA ASP A 102 11.35 -8.19 30.06
C ASP A 102 11.07 -7.41 31.35
N PHE A 103 12.12 -6.83 31.96
CA PHE A 103 12.00 -6.00 33.15
C PHE A 103 11.16 -4.75 32.88
N GLN A 104 11.34 -4.08 31.73
CA GLN A 104 10.53 -2.89 31.40
C GLN A 104 9.07 -3.21 31.11
N GLU A 105 8.78 -4.33 30.43
CA GLU A 105 7.41 -4.68 30.04
C GLU A 105 6.58 -5.16 31.24
N LYS A 106 7.19 -5.90 32.17
CA LYS A 106 6.48 -6.58 33.27
C LYS A 106 6.26 -5.71 34.51
N THR A 107 6.80 -4.49 34.57
CA THR A 107 6.85 -3.71 35.80
C THR A 107 5.75 -2.64 35.89
N ARG A 108 5.10 -2.55 37.06
CA ARG A 108 3.95 -1.66 37.30
C ARG A 108 4.39 -0.26 37.74
N PRO A 109 3.61 0.79 37.43
CA PRO A 109 3.94 2.15 37.85
C PRO A 109 3.54 2.42 39.32
N PHE A 110 4.31 1.85 40.27
CA PHE A 110 4.07 2.03 41.72
C PHE A 110 4.08 3.51 42.14
N GLN A 111 4.87 4.35 41.48
CA GLN A 111 4.92 5.79 41.74
C GLN A 111 3.57 6.48 41.51
N LEU A 112 2.82 6.11 40.46
CA LEU A 112 1.50 6.68 40.19
C LEU A 112 0.50 6.28 41.29
N MET A 113 0.58 5.04 41.78
CA MET A 113 -0.29 4.56 42.87
C MET A 113 0.00 5.30 44.19
N ILE A 114 1.28 5.55 44.49
CA ILE A 114 1.68 6.33 45.67
C ILE A 114 1.15 7.77 45.56
N MET A 115 1.27 8.41 44.39
CA MET A 115 0.77 9.77 44.18
C MET A 115 -0.75 9.86 44.42
N GLN A 116 -1.54 8.97 43.79
CA GLN A 116 -2.99 8.91 43.99
C GLN A 116 -3.37 8.68 45.45
N SER A 117 -2.70 7.75 46.12
CA SER A 117 -2.94 7.45 47.52
C SER A 117 -2.56 8.63 48.43
N ASN A 118 -1.50 9.40 48.12
CA ASN A 118 -1.14 10.60 48.87
C ASN A 118 -2.19 11.72 48.74
N GLU A 119 -2.77 11.92 47.56
CA GLU A 119 -3.90 12.86 47.36
C GLU A 119 -5.12 12.45 48.21
N GLU A 120 -5.43 11.15 48.22
CA GLU A 120 -6.49 10.58 49.05
C GLU A 120 -6.20 10.76 50.55
N ILE A 121 -4.97 10.50 51.00
CA ILE A 121 -4.54 10.75 52.39
C ILE A 121 -4.74 12.23 52.76
N ALA A 122 -4.34 13.16 51.90
CA ALA A 122 -4.53 14.61 52.13
C ALA A 122 -6.02 15.00 52.23
N ARG A 123 -6.88 14.36 51.42
CA ARG A 123 -8.34 14.51 51.52
C ARG A 123 -8.85 14.04 52.88
N TYR A 124 -8.42 12.86 53.33
CA TYR A 124 -8.81 12.33 54.64
C TYR A 124 -8.23 13.13 55.81
N ASP A 125 -7.02 13.69 55.70
CA ASP A 125 -6.48 14.60 56.72
C ASP A 125 -7.34 15.85 56.88
N SER A 126 -7.80 16.42 55.76
CA SER A 126 -8.71 17.56 55.76
C SER A 126 -10.07 17.20 56.39
N LEU A 127 -10.62 16.03 56.04
CA LEU A 127 -11.87 15.51 56.60
C LEU A 127 -11.76 15.26 58.12
N ILE A 128 -10.67 14.65 58.56
CA ILE A 128 -10.39 14.39 59.98
C ILE A 128 -10.30 15.70 60.75
N ASN A 129 -9.63 16.72 60.19
CA ASN A 129 -9.52 18.04 60.82
C ASN A 129 -10.91 18.65 61.02
N VAL A 130 -11.72 18.74 59.96
CA VAL A 130 -13.09 19.31 60.02
C VAL A 130 -13.97 18.55 61.00
N LEU A 131 -13.96 17.22 60.96
CA LEU A 131 -14.73 16.41 61.91
C LEU A 131 -14.24 16.67 63.34
N SER A 132 -12.93 16.75 63.57
CA SER A 132 -12.33 16.93 64.90
C SER A 132 -12.60 18.30 65.54
N THR A 133 -12.70 19.36 64.73
CA THR A 133 -12.93 20.74 65.19
C THR A 133 -14.40 21.16 65.14
N MET A 134 -15.30 20.28 64.68
CA MET A 134 -16.73 20.55 64.58
C MET A 134 -17.35 20.88 65.96
N TYR A 135 -18.14 21.96 66.04
CA TYR A 135 -18.80 22.42 67.27
C TYR A 135 -19.87 21.42 67.75
N THR A 136 -19.73 20.87 68.95
CA THR A 136 -20.57 19.77 69.46
C THR A 136 -21.68 20.20 70.42
N THR A 137 -21.67 21.45 70.87
CA THR A 137 -22.65 22.00 71.81
C THR A 137 -23.97 22.26 71.09
N GLY A 138 -25.07 21.64 71.53
CA GLY A 138 -26.38 21.74 70.88
C GLY A 138 -26.70 20.63 69.86
N MET A 139 -25.80 19.66 69.66
CA MET A 139 -26.06 18.47 68.83
C MET A 139 -26.83 17.39 69.60
N SER A 140 -27.68 16.63 68.89
CA SER A 140 -28.31 15.41 69.43
C SER A 140 -27.27 14.31 69.69
N GLU A 141 -27.52 13.43 70.67
CA GLU A 141 -26.60 12.32 71.00
C GLU A 141 -26.31 11.39 69.81
N LYS A 142 -27.29 11.19 68.92
CA LYS A 142 -27.11 10.46 67.66
C LYS A 142 -26.11 11.15 66.73
N THR A 143 -26.20 12.47 66.58
CA THR A 143 -25.29 13.27 65.74
C THR A 143 -23.85 13.26 66.27
N LYS A 144 -23.68 13.34 67.59
CA LYS A 144 -22.36 13.21 68.24
C LYS A 144 -21.75 11.82 68.00
N THR A 145 -22.58 10.79 68.08
CA THR A 145 -22.16 9.40 67.83
C THR A 145 -21.74 9.21 66.37
N ASP A 146 -22.56 9.66 65.41
CA ASP A 146 -22.26 9.56 63.98
C ASP A 146 -20.96 10.30 63.62
N ARG A 147 -20.76 11.50 64.15
CA ARG A 147 -19.51 12.28 64.00
C ARG A 147 -18.30 11.52 64.53
N ASN A 148 -18.39 10.90 65.71
CA ASN A 148 -17.28 10.14 66.30
C ASN A 148 -16.97 8.86 65.52
N VAL A 149 -17.99 8.19 64.98
CA VAL A 149 -17.81 7.02 64.10
C VAL A 149 -17.14 7.44 62.79
N CYS A 150 -17.61 8.52 62.14
CA CYS A 150 -16.97 9.06 60.94
C CYS A 150 -15.51 9.45 61.19
N LEU A 151 -15.21 10.10 62.32
CA LEU A 151 -13.84 10.47 62.69
C LEU A 151 -12.95 9.23 62.86
N THR A 152 -13.47 8.18 63.49
CA THR A 152 -12.74 6.93 63.70
C THR A 152 -12.48 6.19 62.38
N LEU A 153 -13.50 6.10 61.53
CA LEU A 153 -13.39 5.47 60.20
C LEU A 153 -12.44 6.23 59.29
N ALA A 154 -12.53 7.57 59.24
CA ALA A 154 -11.63 8.40 58.47
C ALA A 154 -10.16 8.25 58.93
N LYS A 155 -9.90 8.23 60.24
CA LYS A 155 -8.57 7.94 60.79
C LYS A 155 -8.07 6.55 60.41
N SER A 156 -8.94 5.55 60.43
CA SER A 156 -8.62 4.17 60.05
C SER A 156 -8.29 4.04 58.56
N ILE A 157 -9.13 4.59 57.67
CA ILE A 157 -8.89 4.60 56.21
C ILE A 157 -7.57 5.32 55.88
N ARG A 158 -7.35 6.50 56.46
CA ARG A 158 -6.08 7.22 56.30
C ARG A 158 -4.88 6.37 56.72
N ARG A 159 -4.97 5.67 57.85
CA ARG A 159 -3.92 4.77 58.33
C ARG A 159 -3.67 3.62 57.35
N MET A 160 -4.72 2.97 56.84
CA MET A 160 -4.58 1.88 55.85
C MET A 160 -3.96 2.38 54.53
N LEU A 161 -4.34 3.56 54.04
CA LEU A 161 -3.72 4.17 52.86
C LEU A 161 -2.23 4.45 53.09
N ARG A 162 -1.87 4.96 54.27
CA ARG A 162 -0.48 5.23 54.64
C ARG A 162 0.35 3.95 54.76
N GLU A 163 -0.17 2.92 55.43
CA GLU A 163 0.47 1.60 55.52
C GLU A 163 0.69 0.98 54.13
N ASN A 164 -0.26 1.17 53.20
CA ASN A 164 -0.11 0.71 51.82
C ASN A 164 0.99 1.51 51.07
N ASN A 165 1.06 2.83 51.27
CA ASN A 165 2.11 3.67 50.68
C ASN A 165 3.50 3.34 51.21
N ASP A 166 3.64 3.12 52.52
CA ASP A 166 4.90 2.71 53.14
C ASP A 166 5.39 1.39 52.52
N SER A 167 4.46 0.46 52.27
CA SER A 167 4.75 -0.78 51.54
C SER A 167 5.22 -0.49 50.10
N TYR A 168 4.50 0.35 49.33
CA TYR A 168 4.91 0.78 47.97
C TYR A 168 6.28 1.47 47.90
N LEU A 169 6.65 2.24 48.92
CA LEU A 169 7.97 2.89 49.00
C LEU A 169 9.11 1.88 49.18
N GLU A 170 8.88 0.79 49.91
CA GLU A 170 9.85 -0.30 50.02
C GLU A 170 9.99 -1.03 48.67
N TYR A 171 8.89 -1.34 47.99
CA TYR A 171 8.92 -1.96 46.64
C TYR A 171 9.68 -1.09 45.63
N THR A 172 9.47 0.22 45.68
CA THR A 172 10.17 1.16 44.79
C THR A 172 11.68 1.09 44.98
N ARG A 173 12.18 0.95 46.22
CA ARG A 173 13.61 0.79 46.49
C ARG A 173 14.21 -0.48 45.89
N TYR A 174 13.55 -1.62 46.08
CA TYR A 174 14.00 -2.89 45.48
C TYR A 174 13.91 -2.86 43.96
N TYR A 175 12.84 -2.27 43.42
CA TYR A 175 12.68 -2.08 41.98
C TYR A 175 13.80 -1.23 41.39
N ASP A 176 14.13 -0.08 42.00
CA ASP A 176 15.19 0.81 41.53
C ASP A 176 16.57 0.14 41.62
N TYR A 177 16.81 -0.67 42.65
CA TYR A 177 18.02 -1.49 42.76
C TYR A 177 18.13 -2.51 41.62
N SER A 178 17.10 -3.34 41.42
CA SER A 178 17.08 -4.32 40.33
C SER A 178 17.16 -3.65 38.96
N ARG A 179 16.51 -2.49 38.79
CA ARG A 179 16.57 -1.67 37.58
C ARG A 179 18.01 -1.25 37.27
N GLN A 180 18.73 -0.68 38.24
CA GLN A 180 20.11 -0.26 38.05
C GLN A 180 21.01 -1.44 37.68
N GLN A 181 20.84 -2.58 38.35
CA GLN A 181 21.63 -3.78 38.08
C GLN A 181 21.40 -4.27 36.64
N VAL A 182 20.15 -4.51 36.24
CA VAL A 182 19.82 -5.00 34.89
C VAL A 182 20.18 -3.96 33.81
N GLN A 183 20.00 -2.67 34.08
CA GLN A 183 20.39 -1.59 33.16
C GLN A 183 21.90 -1.56 32.94
N SER A 184 22.70 -1.72 34.00
CA SER A 184 24.16 -1.75 33.90
C SER A 184 24.65 -2.97 33.11
N LEU A 185 23.99 -4.12 33.31
CA LEU A 185 24.24 -5.35 32.58
C LEU A 185 23.94 -5.20 31.09
N ASP A 186 22.79 -4.62 30.73
CA ASP A 186 22.44 -4.31 29.34
C ASP A 186 23.42 -3.30 28.70
N ALA A 187 23.80 -2.24 29.44
CA ALA A 187 24.77 -1.27 28.95
C ALA A 187 26.13 -1.92 28.63
N TYR A 188 26.59 -2.83 29.49
CA TYR A 188 27.82 -3.59 29.24
C TYR A 188 27.65 -4.56 28.06
N ALA A 189 26.52 -5.28 28.00
CA ALA A 189 26.20 -6.18 26.89
C ALA A 189 26.22 -5.43 25.55
N GLN A 190 25.57 -4.27 25.45
CA GLN A 190 25.57 -3.41 24.25
C GLN A 190 26.96 -2.90 23.89
N LYS A 191 27.80 -2.56 24.89
CA LYS A 191 29.19 -2.16 24.64
C LYS A 191 29.98 -3.31 24.00
N ARG A 192 29.94 -4.50 24.60
CA ARG A 192 30.58 -5.71 24.04
C ARG A 192 30.04 -6.05 22.66
N TYR A 193 28.75 -5.81 22.45
CA TYR A 193 28.09 -5.99 21.16
C TYR A 193 28.69 -5.10 20.07
N LYS A 194 28.92 -3.82 20.37
CA LYS A 194 29.54 -2.87 19.42
C LYS A 194 31.00 -3.23 19.12
N GLU A 195 31.76 -3.64 20.13
CA GLU A 195 33.14 -4.11 19.95
C GLU A 195 33.17 -5.32 19.00
N PHE A 196 32.28 -6.30 19.21
CA PHE A 196 32.12 -7.46 18.34
C PHE A 196 31.75 -7.08 16.90
N GLN A 197 30.74 -6.22 16.71
CA GLN A 197 30.31 -5.77 15.39
C GLN A 197 31.43 -5.11 14.58
N SER A 198 32.29 -4.32 15.24
CA SER A 198 33.46 -3.74 14.60
C SER A 198 34.48 -4.81 14.19
N GLY A 199 34.65 -5.86 14.99
CA GLY A 199 35.56 -6.97 14.72
C GLY A 199 35.16 -7.83 13.51
N ILE A 200 33.88 -8.16 13.33
CA ILE A 200 33.41 -9.06 12.25
C ILE A 200 33.77 -8.56 10.85
N PHE A 201 33.68 -7.24 10.62
CA PHE A 201 33.87 -6.65 9.29
C PHE A 201 35.28 -6.06 9.08
N LEU A 202 36.00 -5.72 10.15
CA LEU A 202 37.31 -5.07 10.07
C LEU A 202 38.48 -6.01 10.40
N ASN A 203 38.32 -6.98 11.31
CA ASN A 203 39.40 -7.90 11.66
C ASN A 203 39.52 -9.01 10.61
N ARG A 204 40.52 -8.86 9.75
CA ARG A 204 40.91 -9.89 8.79
C ARG A 204 41.67 -11.00 9.53
N SER A 205 41.10 -12.21 9.57
CA SER A 205 41.87 -13.39 9.99
C SER A 205 42.99 -13.69 8.97
N ASP A 206 44.02 -14.43 9.38
CA ASP A 206 45.10 -14.81 8.47
C ASP A 206 44.53 -15.53 7.22
N ASN A 207 45.12 -15.26 6.06
CA ASN A 207 44.74 -15.93 4.81
C ASN A 207 44.68 -17.44 5.01
N TYR A 208 43.67 -18.12 4.45
CA TYR A 208 43.48 -19.56 4.68
C TYR A 208 44.70 -20.40 4.30
N LEU A 209 45.42 -20.03 3.23
CA LEU A 209 46.67 -20.68 2.82
C LEU A 209 47.80 -20.48 3.83
N LYS A 210 47.87 -19.31 4.47
CA LYS A 210 48.84 -19.03 5.54
C LYS A 210 48.45 -19.78 6.82
N PHE A 211 47.16 -19.85 7.14
CA PHE A 211 46.63 -20.68 8.22
C PHE A 211 46.97 -22.17 8.03
N LEU A 212 46.85 -22.69 6.80
CA LEU A 212 47.27 -24.05 6.46
C LEU A 212 48.79 -24.26 6.53
N SER A 213 49.60 -23.24 6.20
CA SER A 213 51.06 -23.34 6.36
C SER A 213 51.48 -23.52 7.82
N GLN A 214 50.66 -23.03 8.76
CA GLN A 214 50.84 -23.17 10.21
C GLN A 214 49.97 -24.30 10.80
N PHE A 215 49.49 -25.23 9.96
CA PHE A 215 48.55 -26.28 10.36
C PHE A 215 48.97 -27.03 11.63
N ARG A 216 50.26 -27.37 11.77
CA ARG A 216 50.75 -28.10 12.96
C ARG A 216 50.60 -27.30 14.25
N LEU A 217 50.88 -25.99 14.24
CA LEU A 217 50.72 -25.12 15.40
C LEU A 217 49.24 -24.89 15.71
N ASN A 218 48.44 -24.64 14.67
CA ASN A 218 47.01 -24.41 14.80
C ASN A 218 46.27 -25.65 15.32
N VAL A 219 46.65 -26.86 14.89
CA VAL A 219 46.08 -28.13 15.40
C VAL A 219 46.45 -28.37 16.86
N LEU A 220 47.67 -28.00 17.29
CA LEU A 220 48.07 -28.10 18.70
C LEU A 220 47.27 -27.14 19.58
N GLN A 221 47.12 -25.87 19.16
CA GLN A 221 46.26 -24.91 19.85
C GLN A 221 44.80 -25.36 19.89
N LEU A 222 44.30 -25.88 18.77
CA LEU A 222 42.94 -26.41 18.64
C LEU A 222 42.70 -27.59 19.60
N GLY A 223 43.69 -28.46 19.80
CA GLY A 223 43.64 -29.52 20.80
C GLY A 223 43.53 -29.00 22.23
N ILE A 224 44.26 -27.93 22.57
CA ILE A 224 44.19 -27.27 23.87
C ILE A 224 42.81 -26.63 24.08
N THR A 225 42.35 -25.79 23.14
CA THR A 225 41.05 -25.11 23.20
C THR A 225 39.87 -26.10 23.23
N LEU A 226 39.94 -27.18 22.46
CA LEU A 226 38.95 -28.26 22.52
C LEU A 226 38.96 -28.94 23.89
N SER A 227 40.14 -29.20 24.45
CA SER A 227 40.22 -29.81 25.78
C SER A 227 39.65 -28.89 26.86
N GLU A 228 39.94 -27.59 26.82
CA GLU A 228 39.43 -26.62 27.79
C GLU A 228 37.91 -26.48 27.71
N LYS A 229 37.33 -26.50 26.50
CA LYS A 229 35.90 -26.26 26.30
C LYS A 229 35.04 -27.52 26.44
N TYR A 230 35.54 -28.67 26.00
CA TYR A 230 34.74 -29.89 25.82
C TYR A 230 35.21 -31.06 26.71
N THR A 231 36.16 -30.87 27.62
CA THR A 231 36.43 -31.92 28.62
C THR A 231 35.40 -31.86 29.74
N PRO A 232 34.70 -32.99 30.02
CA PRO A 232 33.71 -33.02 31.09
C PRO A 232 34.40 -32.88 32.44
N GLN A 233 34.10 -31.80 33.16
CA GLN A 233 34.59 -31.57 34.52
C GLN A 233 33.71 -32.30 35.52
N ARG A 234 34.28 -33.25 36.28
CA ARG A 234 33.50 -34.06 37.25
C ARG A 234 33.03 -33.30 38.48
N LEU A 235 33.59 -32.12 38.77
CA LEU A 235 33.25 -31.32 39.96
C LEU A 235 32.03 -30.41 39.78
N VAL A 236 31.65 -30.06 38.54
CA VAL A 236 30.58 -29.08 38.29
C VAL A 236 29.66 -29.61 37.18
N SER A 237 28.36 -29.70 37.45
CA SER A 237 27.37 -30.06 36.44
C SER A 237 27.06 -28.85 35.56
N SER A 238 27.59 -28.83 34.35
CA SER A 238 27.27 -27.81 33.34
C SER A 238 26.18 -28.30 32.39
N GLN A 239 25.17 -27.47 32.13
CA GLN A 239 24.17 -27.73 31.08
C GLN A 239 24.76 -27.63 29.66
N TRP A 240 25.97 -27.11 29.54
CA TRP A 240 26.73 -26.95 28.29
C TRP A 240 27.82 -28.02 28.13
N ASP A 241 27.80 -29.06 28.96
CA ASP A 241 28.76 -30.16 28.91
C ASP A 241 28.56 -31.03 27.66
N VAL A 242 29.63 -31.68 27.20
CA VAL A 242 29.65 -32.53 26.00
C VAL A 242 28.62 -33.65 26.04
N MET A 243 28.29 -34.16 27.23
CA MET A 243 27.27 -35.20 27.38
C MET A 243 25.89 -34.72 26.91
N TRP A 244 25.52 -33.47 27.21
CA TRP A 244 24.26 -32.88 26.71
C TRP A 244 24.30 -32.66 25.21
N LEU A 245 25.46 -32.28 24.67
CA LEU A 245 25.65 -32.10 23.24
C LEU A 245 25.53 -33.43 22.48
N ILE A 246 26.23 -34.47 22.92
CA ILE A 246 26.15 -35.82 22.33
C ILE A 246 24.72 -36.36 22.46
N GLY A 247 24.08 -36.16 23.62
CA GLY A 247 22.68 -36.53 23.84
C GLY A 247 21.73 -35.83 22.86
N LEU A 248 21.90 -34.53 22.64
CA LEU A 248 21.09 -33.74 21.70
C LEU A 248 21.28 -34.21 20.26
N PHE A 249 22.50 -34.39 19.77
CA PHE A 249 22.75 -34.89 18.41
C PHE A 249 22.29 -36.35 18.22
N GLY A 250 22.45 -37.20 19.24
CA GLY A 250 21.91 -38.56 19.23
C GLY A 250 20.39 -38.57 19.17
N MET A 251 19.73 -37.71 19.95
CA MET A 251 18.30 -37.52 19.97
C MET A 251 17.76 -37.00 18.62
N ILE A 252 18.41 -35.98 18.05
CA ILE A 252 18.12 -35.45 16.71
C ILE A 252 18.19 -36.55 15.65
N PHE A 253 19.26 -37.34 15.67
CA PHE A 253 19.45 -38.43 14.71
C PHE A 253 18.37 -39.51 14.86
N MET A 254 18.09 -39.94 16.10
CA MET A 254 17.06 -40.93 16.40
C MET A 254 15.66 -40.46 15.99
N TYR A 255 15.26 -39.25 16.38
CA TYR A 255 13.94 -38.71 16.01
C TYR A 255 13.83 -38.40 14.53
N GLY A 256 14.92 -37.99 13.87
CA GLY A 256 14.96 -37.87 12.41
C GLY A 256 14.71 -39.21 11.72
N LEU A 257 15.33 -40.30 12.19
CA LEU A 257 15.12 -41.65 11.66
C LEU A 257 13.68 -42.12 11.92
N ILE A 258 13.14 -41.91 13.12
CA ILE A 258 11.76 -42.21 13.47
C ILE A 258 10.79 -41.45 12.54
N ALA A 259 10.99 -40.16 12.33
CA ALA A 259 10.17 -39.35 11.43
C ALA A 259 10.17 -39.90 10.00
N VAL A 260 11.35 -40.25 9.47
CA VAL A 260 11.47 -40.87 8.14
C VAL A 260 10.77 -42.23 8.09
N LEU A 261 10.97 -43.09 9.09
CA LEU A 261 10.39 -44.43 9.17
C LEU A 261 8.85 -44.36 9.22
N VAL A 262 8.29 -43.55 10.11
CA VAL A 262 6.84 -43.39 10.31
C VAL A 262 6.17 -42.88 9.03
N ASN A 263 6.72 -41.84 8.39
CA ASN A 263 6.14 -41.31 7.15
C ASN A 263 6.33 -42.25 5.97
N TYR A 264 7.46 -42.95 5.90
CA TYR A 264 7.69 -43.97 4.89
C TYR A 264 6.64 -45.08 4.99
N LEU A 265 6.40 -45.62 6.19
CA LEU A 265 5.40 -46.67 6.42
C LEU A 265 3.98 -46.16 6.18
N SER A 266 3.62 -44.99 6.73
CA SER A 266 2.30 -44.38 6.58
C SER A 266 1.93 -44.15 5.10
N ILE A 267 2.82 -43.51 4.32
CA ILE A 267 2.55 -43.22 2.90
C ILE A 267 2.62 -44.49 2.04
N ARG A 268 3.52 -45.44 2.37
CA ARG A 268 3.63 -46.73 1.67
C ARG A 268 2.40 -47.61 1.87
N PHE A 269 1.82 -47.64 3.06
CA PHE A 269 0.75 -48.56 3.41
C PHE A 269 -0.65 -47.93 3.33
N LEU A 270 -0.86 -46.76 3.93
CA LEU A 270 -2.18 -46.11 3.99
C LEU A 270 -2.53 -45.40 2.68
N VAL A 271 -1.65 -44.51 2.21
CA VAL A 271 -1.94 -43.65 1.05
C VAL A 271 -1.91 -44.44 -0.27
N THR A 272 -0.99 -45.40 -0.39
CA THR A 272 -0.92 -46.25 -1.59
C THR A 272 -2.12 -47.21 -1.68
N LYS A 273 -2.74 -47.59 -0.56
CA LYS A 273 -3.96 -48.41 -0.53
C LYS A 273 -5.20 -47.60 -0.94
N PHE A 274 -5.28 -46.32 -0.54
CA PHE A 274 -6.35 -45.40 -0.98
C PHE A 274 -6.35 -45.17 -2.49
N PHE A 275 -5.19 -44.93 -3.10
CA PHE A 275 -5.07 -44.69 -4.55
C PHE A 275 -4.93 -45.96 -5.41
N LYS A 276 -5.11 -47.15 -4.81
CA LYS A 276 -5.04 -48.44 -5.53
C LYS A 276 -6.34 -48.76 -6.29
N ASN A 277 -7.46 -48.16 -5.90
CA ASN A 277 -8.78 -48.41 -6.48
C ASN A 277 -9.23 -47.37 -7.52
N GLU A 278 -8.46 -46.30 -7.74
CA GLU A 278 -8.75 -45.30 -8.80
C GLU A 278 -7.83 -45.51 -10.01
N ASP A 279 -8.41 -45.91 -11.14
CA ASP A 279 -7.76 -45.83 -12.45
C ASP A 279 -7.80 -44.37 -12.93
N SER A 280 -6.69 -43.66 -12.73
CA SER A 280 -6.58 -42.24 -13.09
C SER A 280 -5.13 -41.83 -13.25
N GLU A 281 -4.87 -40.91 -14.18
CA GLU A 281 -3.59 -40.19 -14.31
C GLU A 281 -3.08 -39.62 -12.98
N ARG A 282 -4.00 -39.29 -12.05
CA ARG A 282 -3.67 -38.85 -10.68
C ARG A 282 -2.86 -39.88 -9.89
N SER A 283 -3.15 -41.19 -10.05
CA SER A 283 -2.42 -42.26 -9.39
C SER A 283 -0.99 -42.41 -9.94
N LYS A 284 -0.80 -42.18 -11.26
CA LYS A 284 0.54 -42.14 -11.88
C LYS A 284 1.35 -40.92 -11.41
N ALA A 285 0.74 -39.75 -11.39
CA ALA A 285 1.36 -38.51 -10.90
C ALA A 285 1.77 -38.62 -9.41
N PHE A 286 0.90 -39.21 -8.58
CA PHE A 286 1.18 -39.44 -7.16
C PHE A 286 2.37 -40.41 -6.97
N ARG A 287 2.40 -41.52 -7.71
CA ARG A 287 3.51 -42.50 -7.64
C ARG A 287 4.86 -41.88 -8.03
N ALA A 288 4.90 -40.99 -9.02
CA ALA A 288 6.10 -40.28 -9.41
C ALA A 288 6.60 -39.30 -8.31
N LYS A 289 5.69 -38.62 -7.61
CA LYS A 289 6.01 -37.68 -6.53
C LYS A 289 6.21 -38.34 -5.15
N ARG A 290 5.90 -39.63 -5.00
CA ARG A 290 5.84 -40.33 -3.71
C ARG A 290 7.08 -40.17 -2.82
N THR A 291 8.29 -40.36 -3.36
CA THR A 291 9.53 -40.20 -2.57
C THR A 291 9.65 -38.77 -2.04
N SER A 292 9.32 -37.78 -2.86
CA SER A 292 9.37 -36.37 -2.49
C SER A 292 8.33 -35.99 -1.44
N ILE A 293 7.12 -36.58 -1.51
CA ILE A 293 6.07 -36.41 -0.50
C ILE A 293 6.55 -36.97 0.85
N ILE A 294 7.17 -38.17 0.84
CA ILE A 294 7.75 -38.76 2.05
C ILE A 294 8.82 -37.85 2.65
N THR A 295 9.73 -37.30 1.83
CA THR A 295 10.76 -36.37 2.30
C THR A 295 10.16 -35.14 2.96
N VAL A 296 9.22 -34.46 2.32
CA VAL A 296 8.55 -33.26 2.88
C VAL A 296 7.83 -33.59 4.18
N ALA A 297 7.05 -34.68 4.21
CA ALA A 297 6.33 -35.11 5.41
C ALA A 297 7.28 -35.49 6.56
N SER A 298 8.42 -36.12 6.25
CA SER A 298 9.44 -36.47 7.26
C SER A 298 10.10 -35.24 7.86
N ILE A 299 10.43 -34.23 7.04
CA ILE A 299 10.98 -32.96 7.53
C ILE A 299 9.95 -32.23 8.40
N PHE A 300 8.69 -32.16 7.95
CA PHE A 300 7.62 -31.52 8.72
C PHE A 300 7.35 -32.19 10.07
N THR A 301 7.23 -33.52 10.09
CA THR A 301 7.03 -34.29 11.33
C THR A 301 8.22 -34.19 12.27
N PHE A 302 9.45 -34.17 11.74
CA PHE A 302 10.63 -33.88 12.54
C PHE A 302 10.57 -32.48 13.18
N GLY A 303 10.07 -31.48 12.45
CA GLY A 303 9.78 -30.16 13.00
C GLY A 303 8.77 -30.17 14.14
N LEU A 304 7.69 -30.95 14.03
CA LEU A 304 6.72 -31.13 15.12
C LEU A 304 7.36 -31.76 16.36
N ILE A 305 8.25 -32.74 16.18
CA ILE A 305 8.97 -33.37 17.29
C ILE A 305 9.85 -32.32 18.01
N LEU A 306 10.55 -31.45 17.27
CA LEU A 306 11.36 -30.39 17.86
C LEU A 306 10.56 -29.35 18.65
N ILE A 307 9.28 -29.14 18.31
CA ILE A 307 8.38 -28.29 19.10
C ILE A 307 8.04 -28.94 20.45
N ILE A 308 8.00 -30.29 20.48
CA ILE A 308 7.61 -31.06 21.66
C ILE A 308 8.79 -31.23 22.64
N ILE A 309 10.01 -31.41 22.16
CA ILE A 309 11.21 -31.65 22.99
C ILE A 309 11.39 -30.63 24.13
N PRO A 310 11.24 -29.30 23.90
CA PRO A 310 11.33 -28.29 24.96
C PRO A 310 10.38 -28.47 26.14
N PHE A 311 9.21 -29.10 25.94
CA PHE A 311 8.26 -29.34 27.03
C PHE A 311 8.72 -30.44 27.99
N PHE A 312 9.64 -31.30 27.57
CA PHE A 312 10.15 -32.42 28.35
C PHE A 312 11.57 -32.21 28.86
N SER A 313 12.22 -31.09 28.51
CA SER A 313 13.59 -30.78 28.92
C SER A 313 13.65 -29.44 29.64
N GLU A 314 14.08 -29.46 30.90
CA GLU A 314 14.33 -28.24 31.70
C GLU A 314 15.67 -27.56 31.34
N SER A 315 16.45 -28.11 30.40
CA SER A 315 17.75 -27.56 30.01
C SER A 315 17.59 -26.38 29.05
N ASN A 316 18.17 -25.22 29.44
CA ASN A 316 18.19 -24.02 28.60
C ASN A 316 18.91 -24.26 27.27
N PHE A 317 19.94 -25.11 27.27
CA PHE A 317 20.67 -25.49 26.06
C PHE A 317 19.78 -26.22 25.06
N VAL A 318 19.02 -27.22 25.51
CA VAL A 318 18.12 -28.01 24.65
C VAL A 318 17.02 -27.12 24.06
N ASN A 319 16.51 -26.19 24.85
CA ASN A 319 15.50 -25.22 24.41
C ASN A 319 16.05 -24.28 23.31
N MET A 320 17.25 -23.73 23.50
CA MET A 320 17.91 -22.90 22.49
C MET A 320 18.18 -23.70 21.20
N ALA A 321 18.81 -24.87 21.31
CA ALA A 321 19.17 -25.70 20.18
C ALA A 321 17.94 -26.15 19.37
N SER A 322 16.84 -26.51 20.05
CA SER A 322 15.59 -26.91 19.41
C SER A 322 14.97 -25.77 18.60
N ARG A 323 15.03 -24.52 19.08
CA ARG A 323 14.53 -23.34 18.34
C ARG A 323 15.32 -23.09 17.06
N LEU A 324 16.66 -23.11 17.14
CA LEU A 324 17.52 -22.92 15.97
C LEU A 324 17.33 -24.03 14.92
N LEU A 325 17.17 -25.26 15.39
CA LEU A 325 16.94 -26.41 14.51
C LEU A 325 15.54 -26.36 13.89
N LEU A 326 14.55 -25.87 14.64
CA LEU A 326 13.20 -25.66 14.12
C LEU A 326 13.17 -24.63 12.98
N GLU A 327 13.89 -23.50 13.11
CA GLU A 327 14.03 -22.51 12.02
C GLU A 327 14.61 -23.13 10.75
N PHE A 328 15.65 -23.95 10.89
CA PHE A 328 16.23 -24.69 9.77
C PHE A 328 15.24 -25.67 9.13
N VAL A 329 14.52 -26.43 9.94
CA VAL A 329 13.55 -27.43 9.46
C VAL A 329 12.38 -26.77 8.74
N TRP A 330 11.92 -25.61 9.21
CA TRP A 330 10.93 -24.80 8.50
C TRP A 330 11.43 -24.37 7.13
N MET A 331 12.65 -23.85 7.05
CA MET A 331 13.26 -23.44 5.79
C MET A 331 13.39 -24.63 4.81
N LEU A 332 13.81 -25.81 5.28
CA LEU A 332 13.85 -27.02 4.46
C LEU A 332 12.46 -27.46 3.99
N THR A 333 11.47 -27.40 4.88
CA THR A 333 10.08 -27.75 4.56
C THR A 333 9.57 -26.86 3.44
N VAL A 334 9.81 -25.55 3.53
CA VAL A 334 9.40 -24.57 2.52
C VAL A 334 10.07 -24.83 1.16
N ILE A 335 11.39 -25.07 1.14
CA ILE A 335 12.14 -25.35 -0.09
C ILE A 335 11.58 -26.61 -0.77
N PHE A 336 11.48 -27.73 -0.05
CA PHE A 336 11.02 -28.98 -0.65
C PHE A 336 9.52 -28.99 -0.96
N ALA A 337 8.67 -28.36 -0.13
CA ALA A 337 7.24 -28.26 -0.40
C ALA A 337 6.96 -27.41 -1.65
N SER A 338 7.69 -26.29 -1.83
CA SER A 338 7.60 -25.47 -3.04
C SER A 338 7.93 -26.27 -4.30
N LEU A 339 9.04 -27.00 -4.28
CA LEU A 339 9.44 -27.83 -5.42
C LEU A 339 8.44 -28.97 -5.69
N LEU A 340 7.84 -29.55 -4.64
CA LEU A 340 6.81 -30.58 -4.75
C LEU A 340 5.55 -30.08 -5.45
N LEU A 341 5.12 -28.86 -5.15
CA LEU A 341 3.92 -28.25 -5.72
C LEU A 341 4.14 -27.76 -7.16
N ARG A 342 5.31 -27.19 -7.46
CA ARG A 342 5.61 -26.59 -8.77
C ARG A 342 6.00 -27.59 -9.86
N ILE A 343 6.79 -28.61 -9.53
CA ILE A 343 7.52 -29.40 -10.55
C ILE A 343 6.77 -30.70 -10.87
N ASP A 344 6.81 -31.09 -12.15
CA ASP A 344 6.25 -32.36 -12.62
C ASP A 344 7.00 -33.59 -12.06
N GLY A 345 6.26 -34.69 -11.92
CA GLY A 345 6.71 -35.88 -11.20
C GLY A 345 7.98 -36.55 -11.76
N GLU A 346 8.29 -36.41 -13.05
CA GLU A 346 9.49 -37.00 -13.65
C GLU A 346 10.77 -36.20 -13.34
N HIS A 347 10.67 -34.88 -13.24
CA HIS A 347 11.82 -33.98 -13.07
C HIS A 347 12.14 -33.68 -11.60
N ILE A 348 11.17 -33.85 -10.70
CA ILE A 348 11.28 -33.46 -9.27
C ILE A 348 12.51 -34.02 -8.57
N ARG A 349 12.84 -35.31 -8.76
CA ARG A 349 13.97 -35.96 -8.08
C ARG A 349 15.31 -35.41 -8.56
N ILE A 350 15.39 -35.01 -9.83
CA ILE A 350 16.59 -34.41 -10.40
C ILE A 350 16.73 -32.98 -9.86
N THR A 351 15.64 -32.22 -9.79
CA THR A 351 15.67 -30.86 -9.25
C THR A 351 16.05 -30.83 -7.76
N TYR A 352 15.59 -31.80 -6.95
CA TYR A 352 16.00 -31.89 -5.53
C TYR A 352 17.52 -32.03 -5.37
N LYS A 353 18.21 -32.73 -6.28
CA LYS A 353 19.66 -32.92 -6.22
C LYS A 353 20.44 -31.62 -6.37
N ILE A 354 19.88 -30.60 -7.03
CA ILE A 354 20.52 -29.29 -7.15
C ILE A 354 20.61 -28.58 -5.80
N TYR A 355 19.63 -28.80 -4.92
CA TYR A 355 19.56 -28.13 -3.62
C TYR A 355 20.33 -28.87 -2.51
N TYR A 356 20.74 -30.13 -2.71
CA TYR A 356 21.48 -30.90 -1.69
C TYR A 356 22.80 -30.26 -1.23
N PRO A 357 23.68 -29.72 -2.11
CA PRO A 357 24.90 -29.04 -1.66
C PRO A 357 24.59 -27.82 -0.78
N ILE A 358 23.51 -27.09 -1.08
CA ILE A 358 23.07 -25.91 -0.34
C ILE A 358 22.56 -26.31 1.06
N ILE A 359 21.78 -27.38 1.13
CA ILE A 359 21.25 -27.91 2.38
C ILE A 359 22.38 -28.41 3.27
N LEU A 360 23.38 -29.08 2.70
CA LEU A 360 24.53 -29.58 3.46
C LEU A 360 25.32 -28.45 4.11
N ILE A 361 25.63 -27.38 3.35
CA ILE A 361 26.37 -26.25 3.91
C ILE A 361 25.53 -25.47 4.93
N ALA A 362 24.22 -25.32 4.69
CA ALA A 362 23.31 -24.67 5.64
C ALA A 362 23.21 -25.46 6.96
N PHE A 363 23.09 -26.79 6.88
CA PHE A 363 23.11 -27.67 8.06
C PHE A 363 24.43 -27.54 8.83
N LEU A 364 25.56 -27.53 8.13
CA LEU A 364 26.89 -27.40 8.74
C LEU A 364 27.03 -26.08 9.50
N VAL A 365 26.57 -24.96 8.93
CA VAL A 365 26.62 -23.65 9.58
C VAL A 365 25.76 -23.61 10.85
N ILE A 366 24.56 -24.20 10.80
CA ILE A 366 23.66 -24.23 11.95
C ILE A 366 24.18 -25.19 13.03
N ALA A 367 24.78 -26.31 12.62
CA ALA A 367 25.47 -27.21 13.54
C ALA A 367 26.63 -26.51 14.27
N PHE A 368 27.42 -25.69 13.56
CA PHE A 368 28.50 -24.91 14.19
C PHE A 368 27.98 -23.95 15.26
N ARG A 369 26.83 -23.31 15.00
CA ARG A 369 26.16 -22.44 15.97
C ARG A 369 25.62 -23.22 17.17
N ILE A 370 24.98 -24.37 16.97
CA ILE A 370 24.43 -25.20 18.05
C ILE A 370 25.55 -25.75 18.95
N VAL A 371 26.66 -26.19 18.35
CA VAL A 371 27.79 -26.80 19.07
C VAL A 371 28.68 -25.74 19.74
N LEU A 372 28.47 -24.45 19.43
CA LEU A 372 29.30 -23.34 19.89
C LEU A 372 30.78 -23.56 19.56
N ILE A 373 31.04 -24.01 18.33
CA ILE A 373 32.39 -24.40 17.89
C ILE A 373 33.35 -23.20 17.97
N PRO A 374 34.54 -23.35 18.58
CA PRO A 374 35.61 -22.36 18.54
C PRO A 374 35.94 -21.84 17.14
N GLU A 375 36.25 -20.55 17.02
CA GLU A 375 36.51 -19.90 15.72
C GLU A 375 37.62 -20.60 14.92
N THR A 376 38.66 -21.10 15.59
CA THR A 376 39.78 -21.83 14.96
C THR A 376 39.34 -23.09 14.21
N ILE A 377 38.34 -23.80 14.71
CA ILE A 377 37.77 -24.99 14.07
C ILE A 377 36.89 -24.59 12.88
N VAL A 378 36.08 -23.53 13.04
CA VAL A 378 35.29 -22.99 11.93
C VAL A 378 36.23 -22.56 10.80
N ASN A 379 37.33 -21.91 11.13
CA ASN A 379 38.32 -21.45 10.17
C ASN A 379 39.04 -22.58 9.44
N LEU A 380 39.13 -23.77 10.05
CA LEU A 380 39.70 -24.96 9.42
C LEU A 380 38.68 -25.69 8.52
N ILE A 381 37.48 -25.97 9.06
CA ILE A 381 36.50 -26.89 8.45
C ILE A 381 35.65 -26.18 7.39
N PHE A 382 35.19 -24.96 7.67
CA PHE A 382 34.24 -24.25 6.81
C PHE A 382 34.75 -24.02 5.38
N PRO A 383 35.99 -23.51 5.16
CA PRO A 383 36.48 -23.23 3.81
C PRO A 383 36.63 -24.52 2.97
N ALA A 384 37.06 -25.61 3.59
CA ALA A 384 37.20 -26.92 2.95
C ALA A 384 35.82 -27.51 2.59
N ALA A 385 34.87 -27.47 3.52
CA ALA A 385 33.51 -27.92 3.27
C ALA A 385 32.84 -27.11 2.14
N LEU A 386 33.03 -25.78 2.14
CA LEU A 386 32.50 -24.89 1.12
C LEU A 386 33.11 -25.16 -0.26
N LEU A 387 34.39 -25.49 -0.35
CA LEU A 387 35.03 -25.91 -1.61
C LEU A 387 34.38 -27.19 -2.15
N VAL A 388 34.21 -28.20 -1.28
CA VAL A 388 33.60 -29.49 -1.67
C VAL A 388 32.18 -29.30 -2.17
N THR A 389 31.36 -28.51 -1.46
CA THR A 389 29.98 -28.24 -1.88
C THR A 389 29.90 -27.41 -3.15
N THR A 390 30.80 -26.44 -3.35
CA THR A 390 30.89 -25.62 -4.57
C THR A 390 31.24 -26.48 -5.80
N ILE A 391 32.18 -27.42 -5.68
CA ILE A 391 32.53 -28.36 -6.75
C ILE A 391 31.38 -29.35 -7.00
N TRP A 392 30.77 -29.85 -5.92
CA TRP A 392 29.63 -30.76 -6.03
C TRP A 392 28.45 -30.12 -6.76
N GLN A 393 28.12 -28.87 -6.41
CA GLN A 393 27.06 -28.10 -7.07
C GLN A 393 27.34 -27.88 -8.56
N ALA A 394 28.57 -27.48 -8.92
CA ALA A 394 28.97 -27.31 -10.32
C ALA A 394 28.81 -28.60 -11.13
N LYS A 395 29.22 -29.75 -10.57
CA LYS A 395 29.07 -31.07 -11.21
C LYS A 395 27.60 -31.46 -11.40
N VAL A 396 26.75 -31.20 -10.42
CA VAL A 396 25.31 -31.49 -10.49
C VAL A 396 24.64 -30.63 -11.56
N ILE A 397 24.94 -29.33 -11.61
CA ILE A 397 24.42 -28.40 -12.63
C ILE A 397 24.85 -28.87 -14.03
N ALA A 398 26.14 -29.16 -14.23
CA ALA A 398 26.66 -29.61 -15.52
C ALA A 398 25.98 -30.91 -16.00
N LYS A 399 25.78 -31.88 -15.10
CA LYS A 399 25.17 -33.18 -15.42
C LYS A 399 23.67 -33.10 -15.73
N HIS A 400 22.94 -32.18 -15.12
CA HIS A 400 21.47 -32.17 -15.15
C HIS A 400 20.83 -30.94 -15.81
N ARG A 401 21.62 -30.02 -16.40
CA ARG A 401 21.15 -28.76 -17.02
C ARG A 401 19.96 -28.87 -17.97
N LEU A 402 19.83 -29.96 -18.73
CA LEU A 402 18.78 -30.13 -19.74
C LEU A 402 17.46 -30.66 -19.16
N ARG A 403 17.48 -31.26 -17.96
CA ARG A 403 16.32 -31.93 -17.35
C ARG A 403 15.68 -31.13 -16.22
N VAL A 404 16.19 -29.94 -15.95
CA VAL A 404 15.79 -29.09 -14.83
C VAL A 404 15.03 -27.89 -15.39
N PRO A 405 13.94 -27.45 -14.76
CA PRO A 405 13.22 -26.24 -15.18
C PRO A 405 14.16 -25.03 -15.27
N LYS A 406 13.97 -24.18 -16.28
CA LYS A 406 14.84 -23.01 -16.53
C LYS A 406 14.97 -22.11 -15.30
N TYR A 407 13.87 -21.89 -14.58
CA TYR A 407 13.83 -21.08 -13.37
C TYR A 407 14.76 -21.62 -12.27
N ASP A 408 14.65 -22.90 -11.94
CA ASP A 408 15.53 -23.58 -10.97
C ASP A 408 16.98 -23.61 -11.42
N LEU A 409 17.22 -23.72 -12.74
CA LEU A 409 18.56 -23.69 -13.30
C LEU A 409 19.22 -22.31 -13.14
N TYR A 410 18.50 -21.21 -13.39
CA TYR A 410 19.01 -19.85 -13.12
C TYR A 410 19.33 -19.66 -11.64
N LEU A 411 18.44 -20.14 -10.77
CA LEU A 411 18.61 -20.06 -9.33
C LEU A 411 19.84 -20.87 -8.86
N ALA A 412 20.11 -22.01 -9.51
CA ALA A 412 21.32 -22.80 -9.29
C ALA A 412 22.59 -22.08 -9.74
N TYR A 413 22.57 -21.40 -10.89
CA TYR A 413 23.72 -20.60 -11.35
C TYR A 413 24.03 -19.42 -10.42
N ILE A 414 23.00 -18.71 -9.95
CA ILE A 414 23.19 -17.62 -8.99
C ILE A 414 23.74 -18.21 -7.67
N SER A 415 23.25 -19.37 -7.24
CA SER A 415 23.78 -20.05 -6.06
C SER A 415 25.25 -20.45 -6.23
N GLN A 416 25.63 -20.94 -7.41
CA GLN A 416 27.02 -21.25 -7.71
C GLN A 416 27.89 -20.00 -7.60
N ALA A 417 27.45 -18.86 -8.16
CA ALA A 417 28.18 -17.59 -8.08
C ALA A 417 28.36 -17.12 -6.63
N ILE A 418 27.31 -17.22 -5.81
CA ILE A 418 27.37 -16.84 -4.40
C ILE A 418 28.28 -17.78 -3.60
N PHE A 419 28.27 -19.08 -3.89
CA PHE A 419 29.17 -20.04 -3.25
C PHE A 419 30.62 -19.78 -3.63
N THR A 420 30.90 -19.41 -4.88
CA THR A 420 32.25 -18.99 -5.29
C THR A 420 32.67 -17.69 -4.61
N LEU A 421 31.77 -16.71 -4.47
CA LEU A 421 32.05 -15.46 -3.76
C LEU A 421 32.35 -15.71 -2.27
N ALA A 422 31.53 -16.54 -1.62
CA ALA A 422 31.73 -16.96 -0.25
C ALA A 422 33.08 -17.69 -0.09
N LEU A 423 33.39 -18.63 -0.98
CA LEU A 423 34.67 -19.36 -0.96
C LEU A 423 35.87 -18.42 -1.07
N VAL A 424 35.84 -17.45 -1.98
CA VAL A 424 36.91 -16.46 -2.12
C VAL A 424 37.03 -15.60 -0.86
N SER A 425 35.91 -15.11 -0.32
CA SER A 425 35.88 -14.33 0.93
C SER A 425 36.49 -15.11 2.10
N SER A 426 36.12 -16.39 2.21
CA SER A 426 36.64 -17.31 3.21
C SER A 426 38.16 -17.51 3.08
N TRP A 427 38.71 -17.62 1.86
CA TRP A 427 40.14 -17.82 1.65
C TRP A 427 40.99 -16.58 1.90
N VAL A 428 40.43 -15.39 1.67
CA VAL A 428 41.05 -14.09 1.95
C VAL A 428 41.15 -13.80 3.46
N GLY A 429 40.40 -14.54 4.29
CA GLY A 429 40.39 -14.40 5.74
C GLY A 429 39.11 -13.78 6.32
N TYR A 430 38.06 -13.60 5.52
CA TYR A 430 36.75 -13.10 5.97
C TYR A 430 35.74 -14.25 6.13
N ILE A 431 36.03 -15.14 7.07
CA ILE A 431 35.29 -16.41 7.24
C ILE A 431 33.89 -16.16 7.78
N LEU A 432 33.72 -15.31 8.79
CA LEU A 432 32.40 -14.93 9.32
C LEU A 432 31.52 -14.25 8.26
N LEU A 433 32.09 -13.36 7.45
CA LEU A 433 31.39 -12.75 6.31
C LEU A 433 30.96 -13.83 5.30
N SER A 434 31.83 -14.81 5.02
CA SER A 434 31.49 -15.92 4.14
C SER A 434 30.35 -16.77 4.70
N VAL A 435 30.34 -17.05 6.01
CA VAL A 435 29.23 -17.77 6.66
C VAL A 435 27.94 -16.97 6.53
N GLN A 436 28.00 -15.65 6.77
CA GLN A 436 26.86 -14.75 6.66
C GLN A 436 26.26 -14.72 5.24
N ILE A 437 27.12 -14.66 4.21
CA ILE A 437 26.69 -14.71 2.79
C ILE A 437 25.94 -16.01 2.49
N VAL A 438 26.42 -17.15 3.01
CA VAL A 438 25.76 -18.45 2.80
C VAL A 438 24.40 -18.48 3.48
N ILE A 439 24.30 -18.07 4.76
CA ILE A 439 23.01 -18.05 5.48
C ILE A 439 22.01 -17.14 4.77
N TRP A 440 22.44 -15.91 4.45
CA TRP A 440 21.63 -14.96 3.70
C TRP A 440 21.08 -15.58 2.41
N TRP A 441 21.94 -16.26 1.65
CA TRP A 441 21.50 -16.87 0.40
C TRP A 441 20.51 -18.01 0.60
N VAL A 442 20.71 -18.86 1.60
CA VAL A 442 19.79 -19.97 1.87
C VAL A 442 18.42 -19.44 2.31
N MET A 443 18.38 -18.37 3.12
CA MET A 443 17.14 -17.69 3.49
C MET A 443 16.46 -17.03 2.27
N GLN A 444 17.23 -16.33 1.44
CA GLN A 444 16.72 -15.71 0.21
C GLN A 444 16.15 -16.75 -0.76
N GLN A 445 16.79 -17.91 -0.88
CA GLN A 445 16.31 -19.05 -1.66
C GLN A 445 14.95 -19.54 -1.19
N ALA A 446 14.77 -19.71 0.13
CA ALA A 446 13.49 -20.11 0.71
C ALA A 446 12.37 -19.10 0.39
N CYS A 447 12.66 -17.80 0.51
CA CYS A 447 11.70 -16.76 0.15
C CYS A 447 11.36 -16.77 -1.36
N ILE A 448 12.37 -16.82 -2.23
CA ILE A 448 12.20 -16.86 -3.69
C ILE A 448 11.33 -18.05 -4.10
N LEU A 449 11.61 -19.24 -3.56
CA LEU A 449 10.84 -20.45 -3.85
C LEU A 449 9.41 -20.39 -3.31
N THR A 450 9.19 -19.74 -2.16
CA THR A 450 7.83 -19.51 -1.64
C THR A 450 7.02 -18.62 -2.58
N ILE A 451 7.62 -17.51 -3.02
CA ILE A 451 6.99 -16.56 -3.95
C ILE A 451 6.70 -17.23 -5.30
N ALA A 452 7.63 -18.05 -5.79
CA ALA A 452 7.42 -18.80 -7.02
C ALA A 452 6.30 -19.84 -6.90
N CYS A 453 6.19 -20.52 -5.74
CA CYS A 453 5.06 -21.41 -5.47
C CYS A 453 3.72 -20.65 -5.48
N ALA A 454 3.67 -19.47 -4.85
CA ALA A 454 2.47 -18.63 -4.85
C ALA A 454 2.13 -18.12 -6.25
N HIS A 455 3.15 -17.75 -7.04
CA HIS A 455 3.00 -17.36 -8.43
C HIS A 455 2.37 -18.45 -9.28
N ASP A 456 2.88 -19.68 -9.21
CA ASP A 456 2.38 -20.79 -10.03
C ASP A 456 1.01 -21.26 -9.57
N TYR A 457 0.73 -21.22 -8.27
CA TYR A 457 -0.61 -21.46 -7.74
C TYR A 457 -1.63 -20.44 -8.28
N LEU A 458 -1.29 -19.15 -8.26
CA LEU A 458 -2.14 -18.09 -8.81
C LEU A 458 -2.28 -18.21 -10.33
N ALA A 459 -1.23 -18.62 -11.05
CA ALA A 459 -1.30 -18.88 -12.49
C ALA A 459 -2.27 -20.05 -12.80
N GLN A 460 -2.18 -21.17 -12.07
CA GLN A 460 -3.13 -22.27 -12.22
C GLN A 460 -4.56 -21.85 -11.85
N TYR A 461 -4.73 -21.02 -10.81
CA TYR A 461 -6.03 -20.48 -10.44
C TYR A 461 -6.64 -19.61 -11.54
N ARG A 462 -5.81 -18.78 -12.19
CA ARG A 462 -6.18 -17.96 -13.36
C ARG A 462 -6.75 -18.81 -14.49
N ASP A 463 -6.04 -19.88 -14.84
CA ASP A 463 -6.37 -20.73 -15.97
C ASP A 463 -7.61 -21.59 -15.68
N ARG A 464 -7.77 -22.10 -14.43
CA ARG A 464 -8.96 -22.86 -14.01
C ARG A 464 -10.26 -22.04 -14.01
N HIS A 465 -10.18 -20.76 -13.66
CA HIS A 465 -11.36 -19.88 -13.58
C HIS A 465 -11.52 -19.00 -14.81
N ASP A 466 -10.72 -19.22 -15.86
CA ASP A 466 -10.63 -18.40 -17.07
C ASP A 466 -10.68 -16.89 -16.75
N LEU A 467 -9.83 -16.47 -15.81
CA LEU A 467 -9.78 -15.08 -15.37
C LEU A 467 -9.12 -14.15 -16.41
N GLY A 468 -8.54 -14.73 -17.48
CA GLY A 468 -7.96 -13.97 -18.58
C GLY A 468 -9.00 -13.28 -19.47
N SER A 469 -10.14 -13.94 -19.70
CA SER A 469 -11.23 -13.44 -20.55
C SER A 469 -12.21 -12.50 -19.82
N LYS A 470 -12.23 -12.56 -18.48
CA LYS A 470 -13.17 -11.80 -17.65
C LYS A 470 -12.80 -10.31 -17.55
N PRO A 471 -13.81 -9.41 -17.50
CA PRO A 471 -13.57 -7.97 -17.39
C PRO A 471 -12.86 -7.60 -16.08
N VAL A 472 -12.16 -6.47 -16.11
CA VAL A 472 -11.31 -5.99 -15.02
C VAL A 472 -12.07 -5.77 -13.71
N SER A 473 -13.36 -5.42 -13.79
CA SER A 473 -14.22 -5.21 -12.61
C SER A 473 -14.32 -6.43 -11.69
N ARG A 474 -14.14 -7.66 -12.20
CA ARG A 474 -14.13 -8.88 -11.39
C ARG A 474 -12.73 -9.44 -11.13
N THR A 475 -11.75 -9.05 -11.93
CA THR A 475 -10.38 -9.60 -11.87
C THR A 475 -9.37 -8.67 -11.21
N TRP A 476 -9.76 -7.45 -10.81
CA TRP A 476 -8.86 -6.44 -10.25
C TRP A 476 -8.07 -6.98 -9.05
N PHE A 477 -8.71 -7.67 -8.11
CA PHE A 477 -8.03 -8.19 -6.91
C PHE A 477 -6.98 -9.25 -7.27
N PHE A 478 -7.34 -10.19 -8.15
CA PHE A 478 -6.41 -11.19 -8.66
C PHE A 478 -5.21 -10.54 -9.37
N ARG A 479 -5.46 -9.56 -10.25
CA ARG A 479 -4.41 -8.82 -10.97
C ARG A 479 -3.53 -8.02 -10.00
N LEU A 480 -4.08 -7.44 -8.95
CA LEU A 480 -3.34 -6.75 -7.90
C LEU A 480 -2.39 -7.74 -7.20
N CYS A 481 -2.90 -8.87 -6.73
CA CYS A 481 -2.06 -9.89 -6.09
C CYS A 481 -0.95 -10.39 -7.03
N TYR A 482 -1.30 -10.67 -8.29
CA TYR A 482 -0.38 -11.26 -9.26
C TYR A 482 0.68 -10.28 -9.80
N PHE A 483 0.28 -9.05 -10.16
CA PHE A 483 1.19 -8.07 -10.79
C PHE A 483 1.82 -7.08 -9.82
N VAL A 484 1.29 -6.94 -8.59
CA VAL A 484 1.82 -6.00 -7.59
C VAL A 484 2.38 -6.75 -6.38
N MET A 485 1.57 -7.56 -5.68
CA MET A 485 2.00 -8.19 -4.43
C MET A 485 3.13 -9.21 -4.62
N LEU A 486 3.07 -10.05 -5.66
CA LEU A 486 4.14 -11.03 -5.89
C LEU A 486 5.49 -10.38 -6.24
N PRO A 487 5.58 -9.43 -7.20
CA PRO A 487 6.84 -8.76 -7.47
C PRO A 487 7.32 -7.88 -6.31
N SER A 488 6.41 -7.21 -5.58
CA SER A 488 6.81 -6.43 -4.40
C SER A 488 7.33 -7.33 -3.27
N ALA A 489 6.72 -8.50 -3.06
CA ALA A 489 7.23 -9.51 -2.13
C ALA A 489 8.63 -10.00 -2.52
N MET A 490 8.97 -10.05 -3.81
CA MET A 490 10.32 -10.41 -4.26
C MET A 490 11.37 -9.33 -3.96
N VAL A 491 10.99 -8.05 -3.98
CA VAL A 491 11.88 -6.96 -3.54
C VAL A 491 12.04 -6.99 -2.03
N LEU A 492 10.93 -7.14 -1.30
CA LEU A 492 10.93 -7.20 0.16
C LEU A 492 11.62 -8.44 0.70
N SER A 493 11.57 -9.56 -0.02
CA SER A 493 12.22 -10.81 0.41
C SER A 493 13.73 -10.64 0.54
N PHE A 494 14.36 -9.85 -0.33
CA PHE A 494 15.79 -9.56 -0.23
C PHE A 494 16.13 -8.87 1.09
N ILE A 495 15.35 -7.86 1.48
CA ILE A 495 15.51 -7.13 2.74
C ILE A 495 15.23 -8.06 3.93
N LEU A 496 14.15 -8.83 3.86
CA LEU A 496 13.75 -9.78 4.89
C LEU A 496 14.81 -10.87 5.11
N ALA A 497 15.34 -11.45 4.03
CA ALA A 497 16.37 -12.48 4.11
C ALA A 497 17.68 -11.93 4.68
N LEU A 498 18.03 -10.67 4.38
CA LEU A 498 19.21 -10.01 4.93
C LEU A 498 19.02 -9.75 6.43
N TYR A 499 17.86 -9.24 6.83
CA TYR A 499 17.48 -9.08 8.23
C TYR A 499 17.51 -10.42 8.99
N TRP A 500 16.86 -11.45 8.46
CA TRP A 500 16.74 -12.75 9.11
C TRP A 500 18.10 -13.45 9.22
N ALA A 501 18.92 -13.39 8.17
CA ALA A 501 20.28 -13.93 8.26
C ALA A 501 21.15 -13.16 9.26
N ALA A 502 20.98 -11.85 9.37
CA ALA A 502 21.72 -11.06 10.35
C ALA A 502 21.27 -11.39 11.78
N ASP A 503 19.98 -11.65 11.99
CA ASP A 503 19.41 -12.07 13.27
C ASP A 503 20.01 -13.38 13.80
N VAL A 504 20.45 -14.28 12.90
CA VAL A 504 21.20 -15.50 13.28
C VAL A 504 22.48 -15.18 14.06
N PHE A 505 23.08 -14.00 13.88
CA PHE A 505 24.22 -13.55 14.69
C PHE A 505 23.85 -12.31 15.53
N ASN A 506 22.56 -12.07 15.76
CA ASN A 506 21.99 -10.91 16.44
C ASN A 506 22.34 -9.55 15.77
N LEU A 507 22.79 -9.54 14.51
CA LEU A 507 23.20 -8.35 13.75
C LEU A 507 22.02 -7.62 13.07
N SER A 508 20.79 -7.95 13.46
CA SER A 508 19.56 -7.45 12.86
C SER A 508 19.43 -5.92 12.96
N GLU A 509 19.78 -5.32 14.09
CA GLU A 509 19.72 -3.86 14.27
C GLU A 509 20.75 -3.12 13.39
N MET A 510 21.98 -3.62 13.32
CA MET A 510 23.01 -3.06 12.43
C MET A 510 22.56 -3.13 10.97
N THR A 511 22.00 -4.26 10.57
CA THR A 511 21.43 -4.44 9.23
C THR A 511 20.33 -3.43 8.92
N TRP A 512 19.42 -3.23 9.87
CA TRP A 512 18.32 -2.28 9.72
C TRP A 512 18.80 -0.83 9.66
N GLN A 513 19.89 -0.50 10.36
CA GLN A 513 20.57 0.78 10.21
C GLN A 513 21.16 0.92 8.81
N VAL A 514 21.92 -0.06 8.31
CA VAL A 514 22.51 -0.04 6.96
C VAL A 514 21.47 0.12 5.85
N ILE A 515 20.30 -0.52 5.99
CA ILE A 515 19.20 -0.40 5.02
C ILE A 515 18.62 1.02 4.97
N ARG A 516 18.56 1.70 6.12
CA ARG A 516 18.01 3.06 6.27
C ARG A 516 19.04 4.16 6.10
N THR A 517 20.33 3.87 6.24
CA THR A 517 21.39 4.86 6.03
C THR A 517 21.36 5.38 4.59
N ASN A 518 21.43 6.70 4.46
CA ASN A 518 21.58 7.36 3.17
C ASN A 518 23.05 7.26 2.75
N PHE A 519 23.37 6.32 1.87
CA PHE A 519 24.72 6.12 1.31
C PHE A 519 25.19 7.34 0.52
N ILE A 520 24.25 8.02 -0.14
CA ILE A 520 24.45 9.33 -0.74
C ILE A 520 23.57 10.28 0.05
N ASN A 521 24.16 11.25 0.74
CA ASN A 521 23.45 12.27 1.51
C ASN A 521 23.91 13.67 1.06
N SER A 522 23.46 14.08 -0.11
CA SER A 522 23.69 15.42 -0.64
C SER A 522 22.41 16.25 -0.51
N PRO A 523 22.48 17.59 -0.44
CA PRO A 523 21.30 18.45 -0.36
C PRO A 523 20.35 18.30 -1.56
N ASN A 524 20.84 17.79 -2.69
CA ASN A 524 20.05 17.59 -3.91
C ASN A 524 19.61 16.14 -4.15
N LEU A 525 20.14 15.17 -3.41
CA LEU A 525 19.90 13.74 -3.63
C LEU A 525 20.24 12.93 -2.40
N GLN A 526 19.26 12.17 -1.91
CA GLN A 526 19.41 11.19 -0.84
C GLN A 526 19.04 9.80 -1.34
N ILE A 527 19.99 8.86 -1.27
CA ILE A 527 19.78 7.47 -1.70
C ILE A 527 20.10 6.52 -0.56
N SER A 528 19.11 5.71 -0.20
CA SER A 528 19.22 4.56 0.71
C SER A 528 18.72 3.29 0.00
N ILE A 529 19.11 2.12 0.51
CA ILE A 529 18.61 0.83 0.01
C ILE A 529 17.08 0.75 0.15
N PHE A 530 16.56 1.26 1.27
CA PHE A 530 15.12 1.36 1.48
C PHE A 530 14.42 2.24 0.43
N ALA A 531 14.98 3.41 0.10
CA ALA A 531 14.42 4.31 -0.91
C ALA A 531 14.40 3.65 -2.31
N ILE A 532 15.46 2.92 -2.69
CA ILE A 532 15.51 2.17 -3.94
C ILE A 532 14.44 1.08 -3.98
N ALA A 533 14.32 0.29 -2.90
CA ALA A 533 13.30 -0.75 -2.80
C ALA A 533 11.88 -0.17 -2.90
N ALA A 534 11.61 0.95 -2.22
CA ALA A 534 10.34 1.66 -2.31
C ALA A 534 10.04 2.15 -3.73
N ALA A 535 11.02 2.71 -4.44
CA ALA A 535 10.86 3.17 -5.82
C ALA A 535 10.51 2.01 -6.78
N ILE A 536 11.16 0.85 -6.63
CA ILE A 536 10.87 -0.36 -7.42
C ILE A 536 9.47 -0.91 -7.10
N ILE A 537 9.07 -0.95 -5.83
CA ILE A 537 7.73 -1.39 -5.42
C ILE A 537 6.66 -0.46 -6.02
N LEU A 538 6.88 0.86 -5.94
CA LEU A 538 5.97 1.83 -6.54
C LEU A 538 5.88 1.67 -8.07
N TRP A 539 6.96 1.29 -8.76
CA TRP A 539 6.89 1.03 -10.19
C TRP A 539 5.86 -0.08 -10.52
N PHE A 540 5.82 -1.16 -9.75
CA PHE A 540 4.81 -2.21 -9.93
C PHE A 540 3.39 -1.70 -9.66
N VAL A 541 3.20 -0.90 -8.61
CA VAL A 541 1.91 -0.29 -8.26
C VAL A 541 1.41 0.62 -9.39
N PHE A 542 2.25 1.55 -9.85
CA PHE A 542 1.88 2.50 -10.90
C PHE A 542 1.70 1.82 -12.27
N LYS A 543 2.49 0.78 -12.58
CA LYS A 543 2.27 -0.04 -13.77
C LYS A 543 0.91 -0.75 -13.73
N TYR A 544 0.52 -1.29 -12.57
CA TYR A 544 -0.79 -1.90 -12.38
C TYR A 544 -1.93 -0.86 -12.51
N LEU A 545 -1.78 0.31 -11.88
CA LEU A 545 -2.75 1.41 -12.00
C LEU A 545 -2.92 1.82 -13.46
N ASN A 546 -1.82 2.04 -14.19
CA ASN A 546 -1.84 2.39 -15.60
C ASN A 546 -2.62 1.37 -16.44
N ASN A 547 -2.29 0.08 -16.31
CA ASN A 547 -2.97 -0.96 -17.10
C ASN A 547 -4.45 -1.11 -16.71
N THR A 548 -4.76 -1.02 -15.43
CA THR A 548 -6.14 -1.13 -14.91
C THR A 548 -7.01 0.03 -15.38
N ILE A 549 -6.52 1.27 -15.28
CA ILE A 549 -7.26 2.45 -15.74
C ILE A 549 -7.48 2.40 -17.25
N LYS A 550 -6.48 1.97 -18.04
CA LYS A 550 -6.63 1.78 -19.49
C LYS A 550 -7.75 0.81 -19.85
N ASP A 551 -7.79 -0.33 -19.18
CA ASP A 551 -8.82 -1.33 -19.43
C ASP A 551 -10.21 -0.84 -18.99
N PHE A 552 -10.31 -0.12 -17.87
CA PHE A 552 -11.57 0.52 -17.44
C PHE A 552 -12.06 1.56 -18.45
N ILE A 553 -11.17 2.39 -18.99
CA ILE A 553 -11.52 3.38 -20.02
C ILE A 553 -12.06 2.68 -21.28
N LYS A 554 -11.39 1.61 -21.74
CA LYS A 554 -11.86 0.82 -22.89
C LYS A 554 -13.25 0.25 -22.64
N LEU A 555 -13.46 -0.38 -21.48
CA LEU A 555 -14.76 -0.97 -21.11
C LEU A 555 -15.86 0.10 -21.04
N TYR A 556 -15.59 1.25 -20.43
CA TYR A 556 -16.56 2.34 -20.31
C TYR A 556 -16.93 2.94 -21.67
N LEU A 557 -15.95 3.19 -22.55
CA LEU A 557 -16.19 3.76 -23.87
C LEU A 557 -16.90 2.78 -24.82
N GLN A 558 -16.52 1.51 -24.81
CA GLN A 558 -17.18 0.46 -25.59
C GLN A 558 -18.66 0.31 -25.20
N SER A 559 -18.99 0.49 -23.92
CA SER A 559 -20.38 0.40 -23.45
C SER A 559 -21.26 1.56 -23.91
N LYS A 560 -20.68 2.74 -24.19
CA LYS A 560 -21.47 3.93 -24.58
C LYS A 560 -21.53 4.15 -26.08
N ASP A 561 -20.45 3.90 -26.81
CA ASP A 561 -20.35 4.33 -28.21
C ASP A 561 -19.37 3.46 -29.03
N PRO A 562 -19.77 2.26 -29.48
CA PRO A 562 -18.85 1.27 -30.06
C PRO A 562 -18.20 1.70 -31.38
N THR A 563 -18.83 2.59 -32.16
CA THR A 563 -18.32 3.06 -33.46
C THR A 563 -17.17 4.05 -33.32
N THR A 564 -17.14 4.86 -32.26
CA THR A 564 -16.13 5.89 -32.01
C THR A 564 -15.19 5.55 -30.84
N ALA A 565 -15.47 4.46 -30.12
CA ALA A 565 -14.74 4.04 -28.92
C ALA A 565 -13.23 3.86 -29.17
N VAL A 566 -12.84 3.31 -30.32
CA VAL A 566 -11.42 3.02 -30.61
C VAL A 566 -10.61 4.32 -30.68
N SER A 567 -10.99 5.29 -31.51
CA SER A 567 -10.27 6.57 -31.63
C SER A 567 -10.28 7.39 -30.34
N ARG A 568 -11.42 7.49 -29.64
CA ARG A 568 -11.51 8.23 -28.36
C ARG A 568 -10.71 7.58 -27.24
N SER A 569 -10.64 6.25 -27.22
CA SER A 569 -9.88 5.52 -26.20
C SER A 569 -8.39 5.76 -26.31
N VAL A 570 -7.82 5.82 -27.52
CA VAL A 570 -6.36 5.97 -27.72
C VAL A 570 -5.86 7.30 -27.13
N MET A 571 -6.54 8.41 -27.41
CA MET A 571 -6.14 9.72 -26.87
C MET A 571 -6.21 9.76 -25.34
N LEU A 572 -7.33 9.32 -24.75
CA LEU A 572 -7.50 9.31 -23.28
C LEU A 572 -6.48 8.38 -22.60
N ILE A 573 -6.22 7.22 -23.19
CA ILE A 573 -5.22 6.26 -22.70
C ILE A 573 -3.83 6.87 -22.67
N ASN A 574 -3.43 7.62 -23.71
CA ASN A 574 -2.12 8.26 -23.77
C ASN A 574 -2.00 9.37 -22.71
N VAL A 575 -3.04 10.21 -22.54
CA VAL A 575 -3.06 11.25 -21.50
C VAL A 575 -2.94 10.63 -20.11
N VAL A 576 -3.74 9.61 -19.81
CA VAL A 576 -3.68 8.90 -18.53
C VAL A 576 -2.30 8.28 -18.32
N GLN A 577 -1.68 7.70 -19.35
CA GLN A 577 -0.35 7.13 -19.23
C GLN A 577 0.70 8.20 -18.85
N VAL A 578 0.65 9.39 -19.45
CA VAL A 578 1.52 10.51 -19.09
C VAL A 578 1.28 10.94 -17.64
N VAL A 579 0.02 11.06 -17.21
CA VAL A 579 -0.33 11.45 -15.83
C VAL A 579 0.16 10.41 -14.82
N VAL A 580 -0.09 9.13 -15.06
CA VAL A 580 0.27 8.04 -14.13
C VAL A 580 1.78 7.90 -14.01
N TRP A 581 2.53 7.90 -15.12
CA TRP A 581 3.99 7.82 -15.06
C TRP A 581 4.64 9.12 -14.57
N GLY A 582 4.03 10.28 -14.86
CA GLY A 582 4.43 11.56 -14.27
C GLY A 582 4.28 11.56 -12.75
N ALA A 583 3.15 11.08 -12.24
CA ALA A 583 2.92 10.94 -10.80
C ALA A 583 3.89 9.95 -10.14
N TRP A 584 4.19 8.82 -10.80
CA TRP A 584 5.22 7.89 -10.34
C TRP A 584 6.59 8.59 -10.23
N LEU A 585 7.01 9.30 -11.29
CA LEU A 585 8.27 10.03 -11.33
C LEU A 585 8.37 11.05 -10.19
N LEU A 586 7.34 11.88 -10.00
CA LEU A 586 7.30 12.87 -8.91
C LEU A 586 7.38 12.21 -7.52
N THR A 587 6.69 11.08 -7.34
CA THR A 587 6.73 10.32 -6.08
C THR A 587 8.13 9.76 -5.80
N VAL A 588 8.79 9.20 -6.81
CA VAL A 588 10.16 8.68 -6.70
C VAL A 588 11.17 9.80 -6.43
N LEU A 589 11.07 10.94 -7.11
CA LEU A 589 11.91 12.10 -6.86
C LEU A 589 11.77 12.62 -5.41
N ASN A 590 10.55 12.62 -4.87
CA ASN A 590 10.30 12.97 -3.47
C ASN A 590 10.90 11.95 -2.48
N ILE A 591 10.83 10.65 -2.79
CA ILE A 591 11.46 9.60 -1.97
C ILE A 591 12.98 9.77 -1.93
N PHE A 592 13.59 10.10 -3.06
CA PHE A 592 15.03 10.41 -3.14
C PHE A 592 15.39 11.82 -2.66
N LYS A 593 14.42 12.59 -2.14
CA LYS A 593 14.59 13.97 -1.68
C LYS A 593 15.33 14.83 -2.69
N VAL A 594 15.01 14.64 -3.97
CA VAL A 594 15.58 15.45 -5.04
C VAL A 594 15.10 16.88 -4.88
N ASN A 595 15.99 17.85 -5.11
CA ASN A 595 15.61 19.25 -5.06
C ASN A 595 14.48 19.54 -6.08
N ASN A 596 13.31 19.96 -5.59
CA ASN A 596 12.11 20.18 -6.40
C ASN A 596 12.06 21.59 -7.04
N THR A 597 13.05 22.46 -6.82
CA THR A 597 13.04 23.82 -7.39
C THR A 597 12.96 23.80 -8.92
N TRP A 598 13.70 22.92 -9.59
CA TRP A 598 13.65 22.82 -11.06
C TRP A 598 12.30 22.29 -11.56
N LEU A 599 11.63 21.41 -10.79
CA LEU A 599 10.28 20.93 -11.11
C LEU A 599 9.27 22.06 -11.07
N VAL A 600 9.37 22.98 -10.10
CA VAL A 600 8.52 24.17 -10.04
C VAL A 600 8.71 25.03 -11.29
N VAL A 601 9.96 25.28 -11.71
CA VAL A 601 10.26 26.04 -12.93
C VAL A 601 9.69 25.36 -14.18
N VAL A 602 9.97 24.06 -14.36
CA VAL A 602 9.50 23.30 -15.53
C VAL A 602 7.98 23.17 -15.55
N SER A 603 7.35 22.90 -14.40
CA SER A 603 5.89 22.83 -14.28
C SER A 603 5.24 24.18 -14.55
N GLY A 604 5.84 25.29 -14.11
CA GLY A 604 5.40 26.64 -14.44
C GLY A 604 5.43 26.90 -15.95
N GLY A 605 6.57 26.60 -16.60
CA GLY A 605 6.71 26.71 -18.06
C GLY A 605 5.73 25.83 -18.84
N LEU A 606 5.58 24.57 -18.45
CA LEU A 606 4.61 23.64 -19.04
C LEU A 606 3.17 24.11 -18.85
N SER A 607 2.81 24.59 -17.67
CA SER A 607 1.47 25.11 -17.37
C SER A 607 1.16 26.33 -18.23
N THR A 608 2.10 27.26 -18.38
CA THR A 608 1.97 28.40 -19.28
C THR A 608 1.83 27.95 -20.75
N GLY A 609 2.67 27.02 -21.21
CA GLY A 609 2.60 26.48 -22.57
C GLY A 609 1.27 25.78 -22.88
N ILE A 610 0.76 24.96 -21.96
CA ILE A 610 -0.56 24.32 -22.07
C ILE A 610 -1.67 25.37 -22.07
N GLY A 611 -1.58 26.39 -21.21
CA GLY A 611 -2.54 27.50 -21.16
C GLY A 611 -2.63 28.24 -22.49
N PHE A 612 -1.49 28.56 -23.11
CA PHE A 612 -1.46 29.17 -24.44
C PHE A 612 -2.02 28.26 -25.52
N ALA A 613 -1.68 26.96 -25.51
CA ALA A 613 -2.21 25.99 -26.48
C ALA A 613 -3.73 25.77 -26.35
N MET A 614 -4.28 25.89 -25.13
CA MET A 614 -5.71 25.74 -24.86
C MET A 614 -6.51 27.04 -25.03
N LYS A 615 -5.86 28.18 -25.30
CA LYS A 615 -6.50 29.50 -25.39
C LYS A 615 -7.72 29.48 -26.31
N ASP A 616 -7.55 29.05 -27.55
CA ASP A 616 -8.62 29.08 -28.57
C ASP A 616 -9.77 28.12 -28.23
N ILE A 617 -9.48 27.00 -27.56
CA ILE A 617 -10.49 26.03 -27.13
C ILE A 617 -11.35 26.64 -26.02
N LEU A 618 -10.72 27.25 -25.02
CA LEU A 618 -11.43 27.90 -23.90
C LEU A 618 -12.27 29.08 -24.40
N GLU A 619 -11.74 29.84 -25.35
CA GLU A 619 -12.44 30.94 -26.02
C GLU A 619 -13.72 30.43 -26.73
N ASN A 620 -13.62 29.35 -27.50
CA ASN A 620 -14.79 28.72 -28.13
C ASN A 620 -15.82 28.22 -27.12
N ILE A 621 -15.40 27.62 -26.01
CA ILE A 621 -16.31 27.15 -24.95
C ILE A 621 -17.05 28.32 -24.30
N TYR A 622 -16.33 29.39 -23.95
CA TYR A 622 -16.92 30.58 -23.35
C TYR A 622 -17.98 31.20 -24.26
N TYR A 623 -17.67 31.38 -25.55
CA TYR A 623 -18.64 31.89 -26.53
C TYR A 623 -19.79 30.92 -26.78
N GLY A 624 -19.56 29.61 -26.76
CA GLY A 624 -20.62 28.61 -26.84
C GLY A 624 -21.64 28.73 -25.71
N ILE A 625 -21.16 28.84 -24.46
CA ILE A 625 -22.03 29.07 -23.29
C ILE A 625 -22.78 30.40 -23.44
N SER A 626 -22.11 31.46 -23.90
CA SER A 626 -22.76 32.75 -24.13
C SER A 626 -23.83 32.72 -25.23
N LEU A 627 -23.66 31.91 -26.27
CA LEU A 627 -24.64 31.73 -27.34
C LEU A 627 -25.87 30.96 -26.81
N MET A 628 -25.63 29.85 -26.12
CA MET A 628 -26.66 29.04 -25.45
C MET A 628 -27.47 29.83 -24.42
N ALA A 629 -26.86 30.83 -23.77
CA ALA A 629 -27.53 31.70 -22.80
C ALA A 629 -28.61 32.63 -23.41
N GLY A 630 -28.86 32.57 -24.73
CA GLY A 630 -30.04 33.18 -25.35
C GLY A 630 -29.75 34.25 -26.40
N ARG A 631 -28.50 34.38 -26.89
CA ARG A 631 -28.18 35.31 -27.98
C ARG A 631 -28.73 34.83 -29.33
N ILE A 632 -28.71 33.51 -29.55
CA ILE A 632 -29.24 32.78 -30.70
C ILE A 632 -30.02 31.58 -30.16
N LYS A 633 -31.14 31.24 -30.80
CA LYS A 633 -31.94 30.06 -30.45
C LYS A 633 -31.84 29.01 -31.56
N ILE A 634 -31.97 27.75 -31.18
CA ILE A 634 -32.17 26.66 -32.15
C ILE A 634 -33.44 26.96 -32.93
N GLY A 635 -33.33 26.94 -34.26
CA GLY A 635 -34.38 27.31 -35.20
C GLY A 635 -34.30 28.74 -35.74
N ASP A 636 -33.45 29.62 -35.18
CA ASP A 636 -33.23 30.95 -35.73
C ASP A 636 -32.63 30.89 -37.14
N TYR A 637 -33.01 31.83 -38.01
CA TYR A 637 -32.35 32.05 -39.29
C TYR A 637 -31.33 33.16 -39.15
N ILE A 638 -30.08 32.86 -39.49
CA ILE A 638 -28.98 33.82 -39.40
C ILE A 638 -28.21 33.90 -40.71
N ILE A 639 -27.59 35.06 -40.95
CA ILE A 639 -26.64 35.27 -42.03
C ILE A 639 -25.27 35.53 -41.40
N CYS A 640 -24.32 34.66 -41.69
CA CYS A 640 -22.94 34.77 -41.23
C CYS A 640 -21.99 34.45 -42.38
N ASP A 641 -21.00 35.31 -42.60
CA ASP A 641 -19.97 35.12 -43.65
C ASP A 641 -20.56 34.93 -45.05
N GLY A 642 -21.68 35.62 -45.34
CA GLY A 642 -22.39 35.51 -46.62
C GLY A 642 -23.29 34.27 -46.75
N VAL A 643 -23.25 33.34 -45.78
CA VAL A 643 -24.09 32.15 -45.79
C VAL A 643 -25.36 32.38 -44.99
N ARG A 644 -26.51 32.12 -45.61
CA ARG A 644 -27.85 32.17 -45.01
C ARG A 644 -28.28 30.74 -44.63
N GLY A 645 -28.65 30.54 -43.38
CA GLY A 645 -29.06 29.21 -42.91
C GLY A 645 -29.79 29.22 -41.58
N ARG A 646 -30.39 28.07 -41.26
CA ARG A 646 -31.13 27.80 -40.02
C ARG A 646 -30.22 27.16 -38.97
N VAL A 647 -30.29 27.64 -37.73
CA VAL A 647 -29.54 27.06 -36.60
C VAL A 647 -30.15 25.71 -36.21
N THR A 648 -29.42 24.62 -36.41
CA THR A 648 -29.88 23.26 -36.08
C THR A 648 -29.46 22.84 -34.68
N SER A 649 -28.22 23.15 -34.28
CA SER A 649 -27.71 22.85 -32.93
C SER A 649 -26.61 23.81 -32.51
N ILE A 650 -26.49 24.03 -31.20
CA ILE A 650 -25.42 24.81 -30.59
C ILE A 650 -24.69 23.86 -29.64
N ASN A 651 -23.42 23.58 -29.91
CA ASN A 651 -22.53 22.78 -29.06
C ASN A 651 -21.55 23.71 -28.31
N TYR A 652 -20.79 23.16 -27.36
CA TYR A 652 -19.82 23.95 -26.59
C TYR A 652 -18.75 24.61 -27.47
N THR A 653 -18.32 23.97 -28.56
CA THR A 653 -17.24 24.49 -29.42
C THR A 653 -17.71 25.04 -30.76
N SER A 654 -18.88 24.61 -31.24
CA SER A 654 -19.39 24.99 -32.57
C SER A 654 -20.90 25.15 -32.61
N THR A 655 -21.37 25.96 -33.54
CA THR A 655 -22.79 26.13 -33.90
C THR A 655 -23.01 25.58 -35.31
N MET A 656 -24.02 24.73 -35.47
CA MET A 656 -24.33 24.08 -36.75
C MET A 656 -25.47 24.84 -37.44
N LEU A 657 -25.24 25.20 -38.71
CA LEU A 657 -26.21 25.85 -39.58
C LEU A 657 -26.56 24.92 -40.74
N GLU A 658 -27.84 24.78 -41.03
CA GLU A 658 -28.33 24.16 -42.26
C GLU A 658 -28.56 25.26 -43.30
N ALA A 659 -27.78 25.25 -44.37
CA ALA A 659 -27.88 26.20 -45.46
C ALA A 659 -29.04 25.85 -46.40
N LEU A 660 -29.43 26.80 -47.26
CA LEU A 660 -30.55 26.63 -48.19
C LEU A 660 -30.34 25.50 -49.22
N ASP A 661 -29.09 25.10 -49.46
CA ASP A 661 -28.72 23.99 -50.34
C ASP A 661 -28.77 22.62 -49.65
N GLY A 662 -29.16 22.57 -48.36
CA GLY A 662 -29.21 21.37 -47.54
C GLY A 662 -27.89 20.95 -46.92
N SER A 663 -26.81 21.72 -47.11
CA SER A 663 -25.52 21.46 -46.46
C SER A 663 -25.54 21.87 -44.98
N VAL A 664 -24.84 21.11 -44.13
CA VAL A 664 -24.65 21.45 -42.71
C VAL A 664 -23.27 22.04 -42.51
N ILE A 665 -23.21 23.30 -42.10
CA ILE A 665 -21.98 24.06 -41.91
C ILE A 665 -21.74 24.25 -40.42
N ALA A 666 -20.56 23.84 -39.96
CA ALA A 666 -20.12 24.00 -38.58
C ALA A 666 -19.29 25.27 -38.42
N PHE A 667 -19.83 26.27 -37.74
CA PHE A 667 -19.08 27.47 -37.36
C PHE A 667 -18.48 27.30 -35.98
N GLN A 668 -17.20 27.63 -35.80
CA GLN A 668 -16.62 27.74 -34.46
C GLN A 668 -17.30 28.89 -33.71
N ASN A 669 -17.62 28.69 -32.43
CA ASN A 669 -18.37 29.68 -31.64
C ASN A 669 -17.64 31.03 -31.54
N SER A 670 -16.31 31.00 -31.42
CA SER A 670 -15.46 32.20 -31.44
C SER A 670 -15.56 32.97 -32.75
N GLN A 671 -15.57 32.27 -33.89
CA GLN A 671 -15.70 32.90 -35.20
C GLN A 671 -17.08 33.52 -35.38
N LEU A 672 -18.14 32.82 -34.98
CA LEU A 672 -19.51 33.32 -35.06
C LEU A 672 -19.73 34.55 -34.15
N PHE A 673 -19.07 34.60 -33.00
CA PHE A 673 -19.21 35.69 -32.05
C PHE A 673 -18.31 36.90 -32.38
N THR A 674 -17.10 36.65 -32.89
CA THR A 674 -16.13 37.70 -33.26
C THR A 674 -16.53 38.37 -34.57
N LYS A 675 -17.07 37.60 -35.53
CA LYS A 675 -17.65 38.17 -36.75
C LYS A 675 -19.05 38.68 -36.46
N ASN A 676 -19.45 39.74 -37.17
CA ASN A 676 -20.83 40.21 -37.12
C ASN A 676 -21.74 39.20 -37.85
N TYR A 677 -22.82 38.77 -37.20
CA TYR A 677 -23.89 37.98 -37.81
C TYR A 677 -25.21 38.76 -37.78
N LYS A 678 -26.07 38.53 -38.77
CA LYS A 678 -27.44 39.07 -38.80
C LYS A 678 -28.39 37.98 -38.34
N ASN A 679 -29.15 38.23 -37.27
CA ASN A 679 -30.25 37.34 -36.88
C ASN A 679 -31.55 37.88 -37.48
N MET A 680 -32.10 37.11 -38.41
CA MET A 680 -33.25 37.51 -39.24
C MET A 680 -34.58 37.23 -38.54
N THR A 681 -34.61 36.25 -37.61
CA THR A 681 -35.83 35.84 -36.89
C THR A 681 -36.05 36.58 -35.58
N LYS A 682 -35.02 37.19 -35.00
CA LYS A 682 -35.10 37.84 -33.67
C LYS A 682 -35.97 39.09 -33.60
N ASN A 683 -36.24 39.74 -34.73
CA ASN A 683 -37.14 40.90 -34.79
C ASN A 683 -38.60 40.44 -34.90
N HIS A 684 -39.30 40.79 -35.98
CA HIS A 684 -40.67 40.35 -36.25
C HIS A 684 -40.75 39.16 -37.23
N GLY A 685 -39.61 38.59 -37.66
CA GLY A 685 -39.56 37.43 -38.57
C GLY A 685 -39.84 37.72 -40.04
N TYR A 686 -39.92 39.00 -40.44
CA TYR A 686 -40.06 39.43 -41.82
C TYR A 686 -38.84 40.25 -42.25
N GLU A 687 -38.42 40.09 -43.50
CA GLU A 687 -37.36 40.90 -44.12
C GLU A 687 -37.92 41.75 -45.26
N LEU A 688 -37.25 42.86 -45.56
CA LEU A 688 -37.58 43.68 -46.71
C LEU A 688 -36.93 43.05 -47.94
N ASP A 689 -37.75 42.49 -48.81
CA ASP A 689 -37.33 42.03 -50.12
C ASP A 689 -37.51 43.12 -51.18
N THR A 690 -36.67 43.10 -52.21
CA THR A 690 -36.62 44.10 -53.28
C THR A 690 -36.64 43.41 -54.63
N LEU A 691 -37.81 43.43 -55.28
CA LEU A 691 -38.02 42.88 -56.61
C LEU A 691 -38.00 44.01 -57.66
N GLU A 692 -37.72 43.66 -58.90
CA GLU A 692 -37.61 44.62 -59.99
C GLU A 692 -38.41 44.17 -61.20
N VAL A 693 -39.14 45.12 -61.80
CA VAL A 693 -39.95 44.88 -63.00
C VAL A 693 -39.81 46.05 -63.97
N GLY A 694 -39.61 45.74 -65.25
CA GLY A 694 -39.54 46.73 -66.33
C GLY A 694 -40.88 46.89 -67.03
N VAL A 695 -41.29 48.14 -67.29
CA VAL A 695 -42.49 48.47 -68.09
C VAL A 695 -42.12 49.34 -69.28
N ALA A 696 -42.89 49.29 -70.37
CA ALA A 696 -42.59 50.02 -71.59
C ALA A 696 -42.58 51.54 -71.39
N TYR A 697 -41.71 52.24 -72.12
CA TYR A 697 -41.72 53.71 -72.16
C TYR A 697 -43.05 54.25 -72.70
N GLY A 698 -43.53 55.37 -72.14
CA GLY A 698 -44.85 55.92 -72.45
C GLY A 698 -45.99 55.39 -71.56
N THR A 699 -45.74 54.34 -70.76
CA THR A 699 -46.70 53.84 -69.75
C THR A 699 -46.98 54.86 -68.65
N ASN A 700 -48.24 54.95 -68.19
CA ASN A 700 -48.61 55.78 -67.04
C ASN A 700 -48.10 55.18 -65.71
N ILE A 701 -46.89 55.56 -65.29
CA ILE A 701 -46.22 55.04 -64.09
C ILE A 701 -47.03 55.23 -62.80
N ALA A 702 -47.78 56.34 -62.66
CA ALA A 702 -48.59 56.56 -61.46
C ALA A 702 -49.71 55.52 -61.32
N GLN A 703 -50.32 55.14 -62.45
CA GLN A 703 -51.33 54.09 -62.51
C GLN A 703 -50.72 52.70 -62.25
N VAL A 704 -49.59 52.39 -62.87
CA VAL A 704 -48.89 51.09 -62.66
C VAL A 704 -48.50 50.88 -61.20
N LYS A 705 -47.93 51.91 -60.55
CA LYS A 705 -47.56 51.83 -59.13
C LYS A 705 -48.74 51.46 -58.26
N LYS A 706 -49.87 52.17 -58.43
CA LYS A 706 -51.08 51.93 -57.64
C LYS A 706 -51.65 50.53 -57.88
N LEU A 707 -51.71 50.07 -59.14
CA LEU A 707 -52.17 48.74 -59.48
C LEU A 707 -51.30 47.64 -58.85
N LEU A 708 -49.98 47.76 -58.97
CA LEU A 708 -49.05 46.79 -58.38
C LEU A 708 -49.12 46.79 -56.85
N GLU A 709 -49.17 47.97 -56.20
CA GLU A 709 -49.33 48.06 -54.74
C GLU A 709 -50.63 47.42 -54.26
N GLU A 710 -51.74 47.64 -54.96
CA GLU A 710 -53.05 47.06 -54.63
C GLU A 710 -53.11 45.55 -54.87
N SER A 711 -52.57 45.05 -55.99
CA SER A 711 -52.53 43.61 -56.30
C SER A 711 -51.64 42.86 -55.31
N ILE A 712 -50.44 43.37 -55.05
CA ILE A 712 -49.49 42.75 -54.12
C ILE A 712 -50.07 42.79 -52.70
N ALA A 713 -50.70 43.89 -52.27
CA ALA A 713 -51.31 43.98 -50.94
C ALA A 713 -52.46 42.98 -50.69
N ARG A 714 -53.03 42.37 -51.74
CA ARG A 714 -54.04 41.29 -51.60
C ARG A 714 -53.42 39.93 -51.31
N LEU A 715 -52.10 39.77 -51.46
CA LEU A 715 -51.40 38.53 -51.14
C LEU A 715 -51.41 38.32 -49.61
N GLY A 716 -51.94 37.17 -49.17
CA GLY A 716 -52.21 36.91 -47.75
C GLY A 716 -51.00 36.67 -46.86
N PHE A 717 -49.79 36.54 -47.44
CA PHE A 717 -48.55 36.19 -46.73
C PHE A 717 -47.62 37.38 -46.45
N ILE A 718 -47.97 38.60 -46.91
CA ILE A 718 -47.15 39.81 -46.69
C ILE A 718 -47.35 40.36 -45.28
N TYR A 719 -46.31 40.97 -44.72
CA TYR A 719 -46.37 41.58 -43.39
C TYR A 719 -47.41 42.71 -43.32
N GLN A 720 -48.50 42.49 -42.58
CA GLN A 720 -49.59 43.47 -42.48
C GLN A 720 -49.20 44.82 -41.88
N GLY A 721 -48.12 44.88 -41.08
CA GLY A 721 -47.64 46.10 -40.47
C GLY A 721 -46.97 47.09 -41.45
N LYS A 722 -46.59 46.66 -42.65
CA LYS A 722 -45.93 47.50 -43.66
C LYS A 722 -46.46 47.21 -45.06
N LYS A 723 -47.08 48.23 -45.68
CA LYS A 723 -47.65 48.10 -47.03
C LYS A 723 -46.54 47.94 -48.08
N PRO A 724 -46.79 47.16 -49.16
CA PRO A 724 -45.93 47.15 -50.33
C PRO A 724 -45.77 48.56 -50.90
N LYS A 725 -44.59 48.86 -51.43
CA LYS A 725 -44.30 50.17 -52.02
C LYS A 725 -43.58 50.01 -53.35
N VAL A 726 -44.11 50.64 -54.39
CA VAL A 726 -43.52 50.59 -55.74
C VAL A 726 -42.94 51.95 -56.10
N VAL A 727 -41.63 51.99 -56.36
CA VAL A 727 -40.91 53.20 -56.73
C VAL A 727 -40.32 53.08 -58.12
N LEU A 728 -40.14 54.22 -58.79
CA LEU A 728 -39.39 54.24 -60.05
C LEU A 728 -37.90 54.18 -59.69
N ARG A 729 -37.18 53.21 -60.25
CA ARG A 729 -35.75 52.98 -60.00
C ARG A 729 -34.89 53.76 -60.99
N SER A 730 -35.07 53.48 -62.27
CA SER A 730 -34.22 53.99 -63.35
C SER A 730 -34.96 53.98 -64.68
N PHE A 731 -34.44 54.76 -65.62
CA PHE A 731 -34.78 54.73 -67.03
C PHE A 731 -33.68 53.90 -67.72
N ASP A 732 -33.99 52.65 -68.09
CA ASP A 732 -33.03 51.71 -68.68
C ASP A 732 -33.22 51.61 -70.21
N ASP A 733 -32.31 50.96 -70.93
CA ASP A 733 -32.21 51.01 -72.41
C ASP A 733 -33.50 50.66 -73.18
N SER A 734 -34.39 49.84 -72.61
CA SER A 734 -35.62 49.39 -73.28
C SER A 734 -36.87 49.44 -72.39
N CYS A 735 -36.74 49.84 -71.13
CA CYS A 735 -37.85 49.88 -70.18
C CYS A 735 -37.64 50.95 -69.10
N ILE A 736 -38.74 51.30 -68.43
CA ILE A 736 -38.72 52.02 -67.16
C ILE A 736 -38.73 50.96 -66.06
N THR A 737 -37.65 50.88 -65.27
CA THR A 737 -37.53 49.89 -64.20
C THR A 737 -38.17 50.40 -62.91
N LEU A 738 -39.08 49.60 -62.37
CA LEU A 738 -39.74 49.81 -61.09
C LEU A 738 -39.13 48.88 -60.04
N LYS A 739 -38.91 49.40 -58.84
CA LYS A 739 -38.53 48.64 -57.64
C LYS A 739 -39.75 48.42 -56.77
N VAL A 740 -40.00 47.17 -56.42
CA VAL A 740 -41.07 46.74 -55.53
C VAL A 740 -40.46 46.37 -54.18
N PHE A 741 -40.80 47.15 -53.15
CA PHE A 741 -40.40 46.91 -51.77
C PHE A 741 -41.53 46.19 -51.03
N VAL A 742 -41.25 44.98 -50.54
CA VAL A 742 -42.25 44.12 -49.90
C VAL A 742 -41.64 43.41 -48.69
N TRP A 743 -42.40 43.32 -47.60
CA TRP A 743 -41.94 42.62 -46.39
C TRP A 743 -42.47 41.18 -46.39
N VAL A 744 -41.59 40.22 -46.61
CA VAL A 744 -41.90 38.78 -46.72
C VAL A 744 -41.33 38.01 -45.54
N ASN A 745 -41.85 36.81 -45.28
CA ASN A 745 -41.38 36.01 -44.16
C ASN A 745 -40.00 35.41 -44.49
N VAL A 746 -39.06 35.55 -43.54
CA VAL A 746 -37.66 35.12 -43.70
C VAL A 746 -37.55 33.63 -44.08
N LEU A 747 -38.50 32.80 -43.64
CA LEU A 747 -38.49 31.35 -43.88
C LEU A 747 -38.97 30.96 -45.28
N THR A 748 -39.84 31.79 -45.89
CA THR A 748 -40.51 31.50 -47.16
C THR A 748 -40.13 32.45 -48.27
N GLN A 749 -39.18 33.37 -48.02
CA GLN A 749 -38.79 34.44 -48.96
C GLN A 749 -38.69 33.97 -50.42
N SER A 750 -37.96 32.92 -50.75
CA SER A 750 -37.81 32.50 -52.15
C SER A 750 -39.13 32.03 -52.80
N SER A 751 -40.04 31.44 -52.02
CA SER A 751 -41.39 31.06 -52.47
C SER A 751 -42.31 32.27 -52.59
N ASP A 752 -42.20 33.19 -51.63
CA ASP A 752 -42.97 34.43 -51.58
C ASP A 752 -42.60 35.33 -52.77
N ASP A 753 -41.31 35.47 -53.09
CA ASP A 753 -40.81 36.23 -54.23
C ASP A 753 -41.35 35.71 -55.56
N SER A 754 -41.36 34.38 -55.76
CA SER A 754 -41.93 33.76 -56.96
C SER A 754 -43.41 34.12 -57.11
N THR A 755 -44.17 34.01 -56.02
CA THR A 755 -45.61 34.30 -56.00
C THR A 755 -45.89 35.79 -56.27
N ILE A 756 -45.04 36.67 -55.74
CA ILE A 756 -45.14 38.12 -55.99
C ILE A 756 -44.80 38.44 -57.45
N MET A 757 -43.77 37.81 -58.02
CA MET A 757 -43.40 38.01 -59.42
C MET A 757 -44.48 37.52 -60.38
N GLU A 758 -45.11 36.37 -60.10
CA GLU A 758 -46.28 35.88 -60.83
C GLU A 758 -47.46 36.87 -60.74
N CYS A 759 -47.76 37.36 -59.53
CA CYS A 759 -48.80 38.37 -59.32
C CYS A 759 -48.53 39.67 -60.08
N ILE A 760 -47.28 40.14 -60.12
CA ILE A 760 -46.86 41.31 -60.91
C ILE A 760 -47.12 41.04 -62.39
N TYR A 761 -46.66 39.90 -62.91
CA TYR A 761 -46.82 39.52 -64.31
C TYR A 761 -48.30 39.46 -64.74
N GLU A 762 -49.14 38.79 -63.95
CA GLU A 762 -50.58 38.69 -64.20
C GLU A 762 -51.28 40.06 -64.13
N THR A 763 -50.90 40.90 -63.17
CA THR A 763 -51.47 42.23 -63.00
C THR A 763 -51.15 43.14 -64.18
N LEU A 764 -49.91 43.13 -64.67
CA LEU A 764 -49.50 43.94 -65.81
C LEU A 764 -50.22 43.50 -67.10
N ASN A 765 -50.26 42.19 -67.36
CA ASN A 765 -50.93 41.63 -68.54
C ASN A 765 -52.44 41.90 -68.55
N SER A 766 -53.12 41.71 -67.41
CA SER A 766 -54.58 41.92 -67.30
C SER A 766 -55.00 43.38 -67.51
N ASN A 767 -54.08 44.33 -67.33
CA ASN A 767 -54.32 45.76 -67.51
C ASN A 767 -53.72 46.32 -68.81
N GLY A 768 -53.24 45.45 -69.71
CA GLY A 768 -52.66 45.85 -71.01
C GLY A 768 -51.37 46.65 -70.89
N ILE A 769 -50.62 46.49 -69.79
CA ILE A 769 -49.32 47.15 -69.58
C ILE A 769 -48.24 46.26 -70.19
N GLU A 770 -47.55 46.78 -71.21
CA GLU A 770 -46.51 46.04 -71.92
C GLU A 770 -45.23 45.90 -71.07
N ILE A 771 -44.75 44.66 -70.96
CA ILE A 771 -43.40 44.33 -70.50
C ILE A 771 -42.53 44.26 -71.76
N PRO A 772 -41.68 45.26 -72.02
CA PRO A 772 -41.05 45.43 -73.33
C PRO A 772 -39.95 44.39 -73.53
N PHE A 773 -39.91 43.81 -74.73
CA PHE A 773 -38.70 43.17 -75.22
C PHE A 773 -37.59 44.21 -75.45
N PRO A 774 -36.31 43.80 -75.56
CA PRO A 774 -35.22 44.71 -75.92
C PRO A 774 -35.55 45.51 -77.18
N GLN A 775 -35.63 46.84 -77.05
CA GLN A 775 -36.00 47.76 -78.12
C GLN A 775 -34.75 48.16 -78.90
N ARG A 776 -34.89 48.30 -80.22
CA ARG A 776 -33.82 48.79 -81.11
C ARG A 776 -34.40 49.75 -82.13
N GLU A 777 -33.78 50.92 -82.22
CA GLU A 777 -34.01 51.82 -83.33
C GLU A 777 -33.05 51.45 -84.48
N ILE A 778 -33.58 51.04 -85.63
CA ILE A 778 -32.80 50.65 -86.79
C ILE A 778 -32.94 51.72 -87.87
N THR A 779 -31.88 52.50 -88.07
CA THR A 779 -31.82 53.44 -89.20
C THR A 779 -31.25 52.74 -90.44
N ILE A 780 -32.10 52.41 -91.42
CA ILE A 780 -31.68 51.83 -92.70
C ILE A 780 -31.18 52.96 -93.61
N LYS A 781 -29.86 53.01 -93.85
CA LYS A 781 -29.27 53.97 -94.80
C LYS A 781 -29.16 53.30 -96.18
N HIS A 782 -29.93 53.78 -97.15
CA HIS A 782 -29.77 53.34 -98.54
C HIS A 782 -28.54 54.04 -99.16
N SER A 783 -27.53 53.25 -99.51
CA SER A 783 -26.42 53.70 -100.35
C SER A 783 -26.86 53.59 -101.81
N THR A 784 -27.01 54.73 -102.49
CA THR A 784 -27.11 54.79 -103.96
C THR A 784 -25.76 54.53 -104.60
#